data_AF-A0A1I3VAD7-F1
#
_entry.id   AF-A0A1I3VAD7-F1
#
_cell.length_a   1.000
_cell.length_b   1.000
_cell.length_c   1.000
_cell.angle_alpha   90.00
_cell.angle_beta   90.00
_cell.angle_gamma   90.00
#
_symmetry.space_group_name_H-M   'P 1'
#
loop_
_entity.id
_entity.type
_entity.pdbx_description
1 polymer ?
#
loop_
_entity_poly.entity_id
_entity_poly.type
_entity_poly.pdbx_seq_one_letter_code
_entity_poly.pdbx_strand_id
1 'polypeptide(L)'
;MTRYFTAKGVELFLSATPNSWPAYSSAKETRVGTANNDVFQGSGGDTLIGGAGDDTYYMWDKISVAVENAGEGIDTIDARFWGPATLSANVENLLLNSAGSTAGTGNALNNIIVAGTVGATLNGLAGDDVLVGGAQGDLFKIAAGNGSDAIMNFKPGSDVIQLSGYGVTSFAQLQTLATQSGADVKLSFSNGESLVIRDTALSSLTAYEFGLKPDPAAIPAGYSQLVGPGKAYTAHGWYVLNNVWNPGNLVYGTDYTIDSAYSAADMTLKTTFNWSFPVTTDSAHTIRAYPEVIFGPAPMSGGHKASDITTVLPAQVSGLTALTADYDVSYKGNTGGFNVAFDIWLTDTPNGGADTVTTEVMVWVHKGDFDAFGQQVGTYSNGSVTGKIYASTTGDWTYTAVVLDQDMPKGQLDIANILTALKGLNLVSSNDYVASVELGSEVVSGAGSLTINNLDLNVQTRAADGTLTTMHVEGSDVTTTISHPATEPAPQPPAQQPDTSGDDSVVYDGTASTVQGGDGHDTLVLNVAATVDLSATADQMVGGAVVTGFEDVDASASTGAVALTGAADDNILTGGVYADTLSGGDGADTLRGRSGNDTLDGGNGNDILDGGAGVDTIHAGAGDDKVVYDAADSVIDGGSGRDTLIVKVGATVDLSTFTTNQVVSGSAYVSGFENLDATGATGAVVATGSEFANTLVGTAFADKLAGGAGSDILAGGAGADLFVFGPYNPGDADRITDFSTSQGDRMDLSAIDAVVGGVDDPFAFIGQEAFHHVAGELRYGVVTGGVVVQADINGDGLTDFSIQLSVSSLTSNDFIL
;
A
#
# COMPACT_ATOMS: atom_id res chain seq x y z
N MET A 1 -21.45 16.62 20.38
CA MET A 1 -22.44 15.61 20.81
C MET A 1 -22.95 14.96 19.55
N THR A 2 -22.79 13.64 19.41
CA THR A 2 -23.28 12.90 18.24
C THR A 2 -24.81 12.99 18.22
N ARG A 3 -25.39 13.26 17.04
CA ARG A 3 -26.84 13.35 16.84
C ARG A 3 -27.31 12.17 16.01
N TYR A 4 -28.40 11.52 16.40
CA TYR A 4 -28.91 10.32 15.75
C TYR A 4 -30.18 10.65 14.99
N PHE A 5 -30.20 10.43 13.67
CA PHE A 5 -31.36 10.77 12.83
C PHE A 5 -31.87 9.56 12.06
N THR A 6 -33.15 9.21 12.25
CA THR A 6 -33.82 8.16 11.48
C THR A 6 -33.85 8.47 9.99
N ALA A 7 -34.16 7.51 9.12
CA ALA A 7 -34.28 7.76 7.67
C ALA A 7 -35.29 8.87 7.31
N LYS A 8 -36.27 9.11 8.19
CA LYS A 8 -37.30 10.16 8.03
C LYS A 8 -36.87 11.52 8.59
N GLY A 9 -35.66 11.63 9.14
CA GLY A 9 -35.10 12.87 9.68
C GLY A 9 -35.56 13.21 11.09
N VAL A 10 -36.07 12.23 11.85
CA VAL A 10 -36.43 12.42 13.27
C VAL A 10 -35.16 12.23 14.11
N GLU A 11 -34.87 13.19 15.00
CA GLU A 11 -33.75 13.08 15.94
C GLU A 11 -34.14 12.14 17.09
N LEU A 12 -33.31 11.13 17.36
CA LEU A 12 -33.38 10.24 18.51
C LEU A 12 -32.32 10.65 19.54
N PHE A 13 -32.55 10.29 20.81
CA PHE A 13 -31.68 10.64 21.93
C PHE A 13 -31.32 9.40 22.75
N LEU A 14 -30.13 9.41 23.33
CA LEU A 14 -29.79 8.53 24.45
C LEU A 14 -30.41 9.06 25.73
N SER A 15 -30.48 8.22 26.77
CA SER A 15 -30.98 8.61 28.09
C SER A 15 -30.27 9.87 28.62
N ALA A 16 -31.05 10.79 29.20
CA ALA A 16 -30.48 11.96 29.86
C ALA A 16 -29.58 11.57 31.05
N THR A 17 -28.75 12.52 31.50
CA THR A 17 -27.79 12.27 32.58
C THR A 17 -28.51 11.75 33.83
N PRO A 18 -28.06 10.62 34.41
CA PRO A 18 -28.67 10.08 35.59
C PRO A 18 -28.53 11.01 36.81
N ASN A 19 -29.53 10.98 37.68
CA ASN A 19 -29.58 11.76 38.92
C ASN A 19 -30.08 10.92 40.12
N SER A 20 -30.23 9.60 39.95
CA SER A 20 -30.55 8.64 40.99
C SER A 20 -29.74 7.34 40.82
N TRP A 21 -29.34 6.72 41.94
CA TRP A 21 -28.48 5.52 41.96
C TRP A 21 -29.01 4.48 42.95
N PRO A 22 -29.94 3.61 42.52
CA PRO A 22 -30.35 2.43 43.26
C PRO A 22 -29.14 1.60 43.73
N ALA A 23 -29.20 1.07 44.95
CA ALA A 23 -28.08 0.35 45.55
C ALA A 23 -27.73 -0.93 44.76
N TYR A 24 -26.42 -1.17 44.58
CA TYR A 24 -25.90 -2.39 43.95
C TYR A 24 -25.85 -3.56 44.95
N SER A 25 -26.22 -4.76 44.49
CA SER A 25 -26.11 -6.02 45.22
C SER A 25 -25.59 -7.12 44.29
N SER A 26 -24.90 -8.10 44.86
CA SER A 26 -24.40 -9.28 44.14
C SER A 26 -25.34 -10.50 44.23
N ALA A 27 -26.49 -10.35 44.89
CA ALA A 27 -27.54 -11.36 44.92
C ALA A 27 -28.58 -11.09 43.82
N LYS A 28 -29.21 -12.15 43.31
CA LYS A 28 -30.34 -12.05 42.38
C LYS A 28 -31.52 -11.35 43.04
N GLU A 29 -31.92 -10.22 42.50
CA GLU A 29 -32.95 -9.35 43.08
C GLU A 29 -33.93 -8.82 42.04
N THR A 30 -35.10 -8.36 42.52
CA THR A 30 -35.98 -7.46 41.78
C THR A 30 -35.79 -6.06 42.36
N ARG A 31 -35.30 -5.12 41.56
CA ARG A 31 -35.07 -3.73 41.96
C ARG A 31 -36.02 -2.82 41.22
N VAL A 32 -36.63 -1.89 41.94
CA VAL A 32 -37.57 -0.91 41.40
C VAL A 32 -36.94 0.47 41.56
N GLY A 33 -36.87 1.23 40.48
CA GLY A 33 -36.40 2.60 40.42
C GLY A 33 -37.48 3.58 40.80
N THR A 34 -37.30 4.82 40.36
CA THR A 34 -38.02 5.99 40.83
C THR A 34 -38.79 6.67 39.70
N ALA A 35 -38.98 7.98 39.80
CA ALA A 35 -39.52 8.81 38.73
C ALA A 35 -38.44 9.75 38.17
N ASN A 36 -37.18 9.45 38.48
CA ASN A 36 -36.00 10.21 38.11
C ASN A 36 -35.14 9.34 37.18
N ASN A 37 -34.08 9.92 36.62
CA ASN A 37 -33.16 9.18 35.76
C ASN A 37 -32.24 8.29 36.62
N ASP A 38 -32.58 7.01 36.72
CA ASP A 38 -31.93 6.00 37.54
C ASP A 38 -30.76 5.31 36.81
N VAL A 39 -29.73 4.91 37.57
CA VAL A 39 -28.67 4.01 37.09
C VAL A 39 -28.77 2.65 37.75
N PHE A 40 -28.92 1.61 36.95
CA PHE A 40 -28.87 0.24 37.42
C PHE A 40 -27.56 -0.46 37.05
N GLN A 41 -27.19 -1.42 37.90
CA GLN A 41 -26.10 -2.36 37.72
C GLN A 41 -26.68 -3.78 37.79
N GLY A 42 -26.84 -4.42 36.63
CA GLY A 42 -27.46 -5.73 36.48
C GLY A 42 -26.46 -6.88 36.48
N SER A 43 -26.59 -7.81 37.43
CA SER A 43 -25.80 -9.03 37.49
C SER A 43 -26.53 -10.14 38.25
N GLY A 44 -26.15 -11.41 38.08
CA GLY A 44 -26.76 -12.54 38.78
C GLY A 44 -28.19 -12.88 38.33
N GLY A 45 -28.67 -12.34 37.21
CA GLY A 45 -30.03 -12.53 36.71
C GLY A 45 -31.07 -11.63 37.38
N ASP A 46 -30.69 -10.38 37.66
CA ASP A 46 -31.53 -9.36 38.26
C ASP A 46 -32.74 -8.98 37.37
N THR A 47 -33.82 -8.54 38.00
CA THR A 47 -34.95 -7.86 37.32
C THR A 47 -34.94 -6.40 37.74
N LEU A 48 -34.68 -5.50 36.80
CA LEU A 48 -34.48 -4.08 37.05
C LEU A 48 -35.66 -3.33 36.42
N ILE A 49 -36.50 -2.74 37.25
CA ILE A 49 -37.71 -2.01 36.84
C ILE A 49 -37.41 -0.52 36.98
N GLY A 50 -37.40 0.24 35.89
CA GLY A 50 -36.93 1.63 35.87
C GLY A 50 -37.91 2.57 36.54
N GLY A 51 -39.12 2.61 35.98
CA GLY A 51 -40.14 3.55 36.41
C GLY A 51 -40.18 4.73 35.44
N ALA A 52 -40.44 5.94 35.92
CA ALA A 52 -40.42 7.11 35.04
C ALA A 52 -39.05 7.79 35.07
N GLY A 53 -38.70 8.50 34.00
CA GLY A 53 -37.38 9.11 33.82
C GLY A 53 -36.58 8.39 32.75
N ASP A 54 -35.43 8.97 32.39
CA ASP A 54 -34.52 8.40 31.40
C ASP A 54 -33.49 7.51 32.11
N ASP A 55 -33.69 6.19 32.08
CA ASP A 55 -32.94 5.24 32.88
C ASP A 55 -31.79 4.57 32.12
N THR A 56 -30.68 4.32 32.82
CA THR A 56 -29.50 3.65 32.25
C THR A 56 -29.20 2.34 32.96
N TYR A 57 -29.13 1.26 32.19
CA TYR A 57 -28.95 -0.11 32.65
C TYR A 57 -27.58 -0.66 32.24
N TYR A 58 -26.62 -0.67 33.17
CA TYR A 58 -25.34 -1.35 32.96
C TYR A 58 -25.48 -2.86 33.20
N MET A 59 -25.52 -3.65 32.13
CA MET A 59 -25.76 -5.09 32.18
C MET A 59 -24.45 -5.88 32.09
N TRP A 60 -24.12 -6.63 33.14
CA TRP A 60 -22.89 -7.44 33.23
C TRP A 60 -23.09 -8.92 32.91
N ASP A 61 -24.32 -9.34 32.69
CA ASP A 61 -24.65 -10.67 32.18
C ASP A 61 -25.89 -10.64 31.28
N LYS A 62 -26.07 -11.72 30.53
CA LYS A 62 -27.18 -11.89 29.59
C LYS A 62 -28.50 -12.34 30.21
N ILE A 63 -28.51 -12.61 31.52
CA ILE A 63 -29.67 -13.22 32.22
C ILE A 63 -30.44 -12.20 33.05
N SER A 64 -29.86 -11.03 33.30
CA SER A 64 -30.52 -9.88 33.91
C SER A 64 -31.39 -9.18 32.89
N VAL A 65 -32.50 -8.58 33.34
CA VAL A 65 -33.52 -7.98 32.46
C VAL A 65 -33.91 -6.59 32.94
N ALA A 66 -33.99 -5.64 32.01
CA ALA A 66 -34.61 -4.33 32.22
C ALA A 66 -36.11 -4.44 31.94
N VAL A 67 -36.93 -3.70 32.68
CA VAL A 67 -38.39 -3.69 32.58
C VAL A 67 -38.88 -2.25 32.61
N GLU A 68 -39.44 -1.80 31.49
CA GLU A 68 -40.05 -0.48 31.33
C GLU A 68 -41.50 -0.55 30.87
N ASN A 69 -42.28 0.49 31.19
CA ASN A 69 -43.58 0.70 30.54
C ASN A 69 -43.50 1.77 29.46
N ALA A 70 -44.48 1.74 28.56
CA ALA A 70 -44.51 2.66 27.43
C ALA A 70 -44.67 4.13 27.88
N GLY A 71 -43.80 5.00 27.35
CA GLY A 71 -43.87 6.45 27.55
C GLY A 71 -43.39 6.93 28.92
N GLU A 72 -42.57 6.13 29.61
CA GLU A 72 -42.01 6.48 30.91
C GLU A 72 -40.66 7.24 30.83
N GLY A 73 -40.00 7.26 29.68
CA GLY A 73 -38.79 8.04 29.43
C GLY A 73 -38.07 7.59 28.18
N ILE A 74 -36.78 7.92 28.06
CA ILE A 74 -35.85 7.36 27.07
C ILE A 74 -34.82 6.52 27.81
N ASP A 75 -34.82 5.22 27.57
CA ASP A 75 -34.06 4.26 28.35
C ASP A 75 -32.93 3.61 27.55
N THR A 76 -31.81 3.35 28.22
CA THR A 76 -30.59 2.82 27.59
C THR A 76 -30.07 1.59 28.31
N ILE A 77 -29.92 0.48 27.57
CA ILE A 77 -29.14 -0.68 27.99
C ILE A 77 -27.70 -0.53 27.50
N ASP A 78 -26.75 -0.52 28.43
CA ASP A 78 -25.31 -0.63 28.18
C ASP A 78 -24.88 -2.08 28.46
N ALA A 79 -24.74 -2.87 27.40
CA ALA A 79 -24.38 -4.28 27.47
C ALA A 79 -22.86 -4.45 27.59
N ARG A 80 -22.41 -5.09 28.68
CA ARG A 80 -20.98 -5.27 29.03
C ARG A 80 -20.57 -6.73 29.16
N PHE A 81 -21.35 -7.65 28.59
CA PHE A 81 -21.11 -9.08 28.63
C PHE A 81 -20.82 -9.68 27.25
N TRP A 82 -20.32 -10.91 27.25
CA TRP A 82 -20.05 -11.68 26.03
C TRP A 82 -21.32 -12.32 25.45
N GLY A 83 -21.56 -12.12 24.16
CA GLY A 83 -22.66 -12.69 23.40
C GLY A 83 -23.69 -11.64 22.94
N PRO A 84 -24.79 -12.11 22.32
CA PRO A 84 -25.82 -11.25 21.77
C PRO A 84 -26.62 -10.53 22.87
N ALA A 85 -26.94 -9.26 22.64
CA ALA A 85 -27.83 -8.46 23.47
C ALA A 85 -29.16 -8.15 22.73
N THR A 86 -30.26 -8.10 23.48
CA THR A 86 -31.60 -7.82 22.94
C THR A 86 -32.29 -6.81 23.84
N LEU A 87 -32.90 -5.78 23.24
CA LEU A 87 -33.70 -4.82 23.99
C LEU A 87 -34.96 -5.48 24.55
N SER A 88 -35.20 -5.21 25.83
CA SER A 88 -36.52 -5.43 26.42
C SER A 88 -37.58 -4.59 25.72
N ALA A 89 -38.85 -4.96 25.85
CA ALA A 89 -39.94 -4.10 25.39
C ALA A 89 -39.89 -2.74 26.09
N ASN A 90 -40.27 -1.69 25.37
CA ASN A 90 -40.31 -0.29 25.84
C ASN A 90 -38.95 0.33 26.21
N VAL A 91 -37.82 -0.27 25.79
CA VAL A 91 -36.49 0.35 25.93
C VAL A 91 -36.03 0.86 24.57
N GLU A 92 -35.54 2.09 24.48
CA GLU A 92 -35.20 2.73 23.21
C GLU A 92 -33.78 2.41 22.73
N ASN A 93 -32.79 2.32 23.62
CA ASN A 93 -31.38 2.37 23.21
C ASN A 93 -30.55 1.19 23.70
N LEU A 94 -29.65 0.69 22.84
CA LEU A 94 -28.70 -0.38 23.13
C LEU A 94 -27.27 0.05 22.77
N LEU A 95 -26.35 -0.04 23.74
CA LEU A 95 -24.92 0.16 23.55
C LEU A 95 -24.17 -1.16 23.77
N LEU A 96 -23.35 -1.58 22.81
CA LEU A 96 -22.54 -2.80 22.88
C LEU A 96 -21.11 -2.46 23.34
N ASN A 97 -20.87 -2.45 24.66
CA ASN A 97 -19.62 -1.99 25.27
C ASN A 97 -18.75 -3.13 25.84
N SER A 98 -18.81 -4.33 25.25
CA SER A 98 -17.92 -5.45 25.58
C SER A 98 -17.17 -5.96 24.37
N ALA A 99 -15.95 -6.45 24.58
CA ALA A 99 -15.14 -7.09 23.54
C ALA A 99 -15.75 -8.40 22.99
N GLY A 100 -16.84 -8.89 23.59
CA GLY A 100 -17.59 -10.05 23.09
C GLY A 100 -19.04 -9.75 22.69
N SER A 101 -19.47 -8.49 22.66
CA SER A 101 -20.84 -8.11 22.30
C SER A 101 -21.01 -8.05 20.78
N THR A 102 -21.08 -9.22 20.14
CA THR A 102 -21.04 -9.37 18.68
C THR A 102 -22.40 -9.26 17.98
N ALA A 103 -23.48 -8.98 18.72
CA ALA A 103 -24.79 -8.74 18.13
C ALA A 103 -25.71 -7.91 19.05
N GLY A 104 -26.50 -7.03 18.43
CA GLY A 104 -27.53 -6.22 19.07
C GLY A 104 -28.85 -6.34 18.34
N THR A 105 -29.93 -6.61 19.08
CA THR A 105 -31.29 -6.70 18.53
C THR A 105 -32.21 -5.70 19.21
N GLY A 106 -32.91 -4.88 18.42
CA GLY A 106 -33.90 -3.91 18.88
C GLY A 106 -35.24 -4.55 19.22
N ASN A 107 -36.30 -3.75 19.21
CA ASN A 107 -37.66 -4.15 19.52
C ASN A 107 -38.67 -3.59 18.49
N ALA A 108 -39.82 -3.07 18.92
CA ALA A 108 -40.84 -2.52 18.02
C ALA A 108 -40.87 -0.98 18.00
N LEU A 109 -39.93 -0.35 18.70
CA LEU A 109 -39.75 1.10 18.78
C LEU A 109 -38.69 1.56 17.79
N ASN A 110 -38.56 2.88 17.64
CA ASN A 110 -37.41 3.47 16.96
C ASN A 110 -36.20 3.40 17.90
N ASN A 111 -35.27 2.49 17.63
CA ASN A 111 -34.14 2.21 18.49
C ASN A 111 -32.86 2.93 18.04
N ILE A 112 -31.99 3.28 18.99
CA ILE A 112 -30.57 3.54 18.72
C ILE A 112 -29.79 2.29 19.12
N ILE A 113 -29.06 1.68 18.19
CA ILE A 113 -28.19 0.54 18.48
C ILE A 113 -26.76 0.90 18.07
N VAL A 114 -25.84 0.92 19.03
CA VAL A 114 -24.44 1.32 18.82
C VAL A 114 -23.50 0.14 19.03
N ALA A 115 -22.76 -0.22 17.99
CA ALA A 115 -21.69 -1.21 18.05
C ALA A 115 -20.43 -0.66 18.75
N GLY A 116 -19.65 -1.57 19.32
CA GLY A 116 -18.45 -1.26 20.09
C GLY A 116 -17.16 -1.40 19.30
N THR A 117 -16.13 -1.96 19.93
CA THR A 117 -14.81 -2.12 19.31
C THR A 117 -14.65 -3.40 18.49
N VAL A 118 -15.65 -4.29 18.50
CA VAL A 118 -15.66 -5.55 17.75
C VAL A 118 -16.78 -5.54 16.73
N GLY A 119 -16.65 -6.34 15.67
CA GLY A 119 -17.68 -6.46 14.66
C GLY A 119 -19.00 -6.92 15.28
N ALA A 120 -20.11 -6.31 14.88
CA ALA A 120 -21.42 -6.60 15.44
C ALA A 120 -22.50 -6.78 14.37
N THR A 121 -23.37 -7.76 14.59
CA THR A 121 -24.62 -7.89 13.84
C THR A 121 -25.69 -7.02 14.48
N LEU A 122 -26.14 -5.99 13.77
CA LEU A 122 -27.15 -5.03 14.22
C LEU A 122 -28.47 -5.28 13.51
N ASN A 123 -29.54 -5.48 14.29
CA ASN A 123 -30.88 -5.71 13.78
C ASN A 123 -31.89 -4.89 14.58
N GLY A 124 -32.39 -3.80 14.01
CA GLY A 124 -33.35 -2.91 14.68
C GLY A 124 -34.71 -3.56 14.95
N LEU A 125 -35.09 -4.55 14.15
CA LEU A 125 -36.45 -5.09 14.07
C LEU A 125 -37.44 -4.05 13.58
N ALA A 126 -38.57 -3.82 14.26
CA ALA A 126 -39.61 -2.95 13.74
C ALA A 126 -39.46 -1.54 14.32
N GLY A 127 -39.58 -0.51 13.49
CA GLY A 127 -39.32 0.87 13.91
C GLY A 127 -38.61 1.63 12.80
N ASP A 128 -38.44 2.93 12.98
CA ASP A 128 -37.48 3.69 12.18
C ASP A 128 -36.18 3.80 12.98
N ASP A 129 -35.27 2.85 12.80
CA ASP A 129 -34.12 2.67 13.69
C ASP A 129 -32.90 3.49 13.25
N VAL A 130 -31.95 3.68 14.18
CA VAL A 130 -30.60 4.19 13.91
C VAL A 130 -29.57 3.15 14.36
N LEU A 131 -28.93 2.51 13.39
CA LEU A 131 -27.88 1.51 13.61
C LEU A 131 -26.51 2.15 13.39
N VAL A 132 -25.63 2.08 14.37
CA VAL A 132 -24.35 2.79 14.36
C VAL A 132 -23.20 1.77 14.38
N GLY A 133 -22.41 1.77 13.31
CA GLY A 133 -21.22 0.94 13.16
C GLY A 133 -20.12 1.25 14.18
N GLY A 134 -19.36 0.21 14.50
CA GLY A 134 -18.29 0.14 15.49
C GLY A 134 -16.90 0.24 14.85
N ALA A 135 -15.91 -0.41 15.45
CA ALA A 135 -14.50 -0.33 15.00
C ALA A 135 -14.12 -1.33 13.90
N GLN A 136 -14.64 -2.56 13.95
CA GLN A 136 -14.40 -3.61 12.92
C GLN A 136 -15.62 -3.71 11.99
N GLY A 137 -15.56 -4.60 10.98
CA GLY A 137 -16.68 -4.84 10.07
C GLY A 137 -17.98 -5.29 10.74
N ASP A 138 -19.05 -4.57 10.47
CA ASP A 138 -20.39 -4.79 11.02
C ASP A 138 -21.38 -5.37 10.00
N LEU A 139 -22.40 -6.07 10.51
CA LEU A 139 -23.50 -6.60 9.70
C LEU A 139 -24.82 -5.92 10.06
N PHE A 140 -25.33 -5.08 9.18
CA PHE A 140 -26.63 -4.41 9.32
C PHE A 140 -27.73 -5.24 8.67
N LYS A 141 -28.69 -5.72 9.45
CA LYS A 141 -29.84 -6.50 8.96
C LYS A 141 -31.05 -5.59 8.77
N ILE A 142 -31.46 -5.42 7.51
CA ILE A 142 -32.59 -4.58 7.12
C ILE A 142 -33.63 -5.46 6.41
N ALA A 143 -34.83 -5.54 6.98
CA ALA A 143 -35.90 -6.38 6.47
C ALA A 143 -37.09 -5.54 6.00
N ALA A 144 -37.83 -6.03 5.00
CA ALA A 144 -39.05 -5.38 4.55
C ALA A 144 -40.18 -5.55 5.58
N GLY A 145 -40.94 -4.48 5.82
CA GLY A 145 -42.04 -4.44 6.77
C GLY A 145 -41.61 -4.10 8.21
N ASN A 146 -40.34 -3.77 8.38
CA ASN A 146 -39.72 -3.44 9.65
C ASN A 146 -39.52 -1.93 9.83
N GLY A 147 -39.93 -1.09 8.88
CA GLY A 147 -39.81 0.37 8.97
C GLY A 147 -38.62 0.94 8.19
N SER A 148 -38.26 2.19 8.46
CA SER A 148 -37.28 2.95 7.68
C SER A 148 -36.06 3.35 8.51
N ASP A 149 -34.97 2.63 8.28
CA ASP A 149 -33.78 2.68 9.12
C ASP A 149 -32.70 3.63 8.58
N ALA A 150 -31.88 4.15 9.49
CA ALA A 150 -30.65 4.85 9.15
C ALA A 150 -29.43 4.08 9.68
N ILE A 151 -28.37 4.06 8.88
CA ILE A 151 -27.05 3.55 9.27
C ILE A 151 -26.10 4.74 9.43
N MET A 152 -25.36 4.78 10.52
CA MET A 152 -24.28 5.74 10.79
C MET A 152 -22.95 5.01 10.96
N ASN A 153 -21.84 5.71 10.71
CA ASN A 153 -20.48 5.15 10.76
C ASN A 153 -20.29 3.93 9.84
N PHE A 154 -20.97 3.91 8.70
CA PHE A 154 -20.79 2.84 7.72
C PHE A 154 -19.40 2.92 7.08
N LYS A 155 -18.71 1.79 6.98
CA LYS A 155 -17.37 1.66 6.40
C LYS A 155 -17.40 0.80 5.14
N PRO A 156 -17.47 1.41 3.95
CA PRO A 156 -17.30 0.69 2.69
C PRO A 156 -16.02 -0.15 2.70
N GLY A 157 -16.09 -1.37 2.15
CA GLY A 157 -14.99 -2.34 2.18
C GLY A 157 -14.89 -3.19 3.45
N SER A 158 -15.63 -2.89 4.52
CA SER A 158 -15.67 -3.73 5.73
C SER A 158 -17.11 -4.07 6.13
N ASP A 159 -17.98 -3.06 6.25
CA ASP A 159 -19.36 -3.25 6.68
C ASP A 159 -20.26 -3.81 5.59
N VAL A 160 -21.28 -4.57 6.01
CA VAL A 160 -22.25 -5.20 5.10
C VAL A 160 -23.69 -4.94 5.53
N ILE A 161 -24.52 -4.64 4.54
CA ILE A 161 -25.96 -4.45 4.67
C ILE A 161 -26.67 -5.67 4.07
N GLN A 162 -27.26 -6.50 4.93
CA GLN A 162 -28.09 -7.61 4.50
C GLN A 162 -29.54 -7.14 4.33
N LEU A 163 -29.95 -6.95 3.07
CA LEU A 163 -31.34 -6.67 2.72
C LEU A 163 -32.15 -7.96 2.60
N SER A 164 -33.35 -8.00 3.20
CA SER A 164 -34.27 -9.13 3.07
C SER A 164 -35.71 -8.69 2.83
N GLY A 165 -36.46 -9.46 2.03
CA GLY A 165 -37.88 -9.18 1.74
C GLY A 165 -38.16 -8.05 0.73
N TYR A 166 -37.16 -7.27 0.32
CA TYR A 166 -37.30 -6.18 -0.66
C TYR A 166 -37.24 -6.63 -2.13
N GLY A 167 -36.92 -7.91 -2.39
CA GLY A 167 -36.80 -8.45 -3.75
C GLY A 167 -35.59 -7.92 -4.53
N VAL A 168 -34.57 -7.42 -3.85
CA VAL A 168 -33.30 -7.00 -4.45
C VAL A 168 -32.41 -8.22 -4.64
N THR A 169 -32.03 -8.52 -5.89
CA THR A 169 -31.21 -9.71 -6.21
C THR A 169 -29.90 -9.38 -6.94
N SER A 170 -29.64 -8.11 -7.25
CA SER A 170 -28.43 -7.67 -7.93
C SER A 170 -28.05 -6.25 -7.53
N PHE A 171 -26.77 -5.91 -7.66
CA PHE A 171 -26.29 -4.56 -7.38
C PHE A 171 -26.84 -3.54 -8.38
N ALA A 172 -26.95 -3.91 -9.66
CA ALA A 172 -27.56 -3.05 -10.68
C ALA A 172 -29.01 -2.65 -10.31
N GLN A 173 -29.80 -3.58 -9.78
CA GLN A 173 -31.14 -3.27 -9.26
C GLN A 173 -31.06 -2.31 -8.06
N LEU A 174 -30.12 -2.54 -7.14
CA LEU A 174 -29.93 -1.69 -5.97
C LEU A 174 -29.57 -0.25 -6.37
N GLN A 175 -28.71 -0.07 -7.37
CA GLN A 175 -28.36 1.24 -7.92
C GLN A 175 -29.58 2.03 -8.41
N THR A 176 -30.60 1.35 -8.96
CA THR A 176 -31.84 2.03 -9.39
C THR A 176 -32.69 2.53 -8.21
N LEU A 177 -32.49 1.96 -7.01
CA LEU A 177 -33.19 2.35 -5.78
C LEU A 177 -32.43 3.44 -5.02
N ALA A 178 -31.15 3.65 -5.35
CA ALA A 178 -30.23 4.51 -4.63
C ALA A 178 -30.20 5.93 -5.19
N THR A 179 -30.14 6.91 -4.29
CA THR A 179 -29.99 8.33 -4.62
C THR A 179 -28.99 8.97 -3.67
N GLN A 180 -28.08 9.79 -4.19
CA GLN A 180 -27.22 10.65 -3.37
C GLN A 180 -28.04 11.86 -2.90
N SER A 181 -28.02 12.14 -1.60
CA SER A 181 -28.69 13.28 -0.98
C SER A 181 -27.73 14.01 -0.04
N GLY A 182 -27.03 15.01 -0.54
CA GLY A 182 -25.92 15.62 0.21
C GLY A 182 -24.82 14.59 0.44
N ALA A 183 -24.40 14.41 1.69
CA ALA A 183 -23.41 13.40 2.08
C ALA A 183 -24.01 11.99 2.25
N ASP A 184 -25.34 11.82 2.19
CA ASP A 184 -26.00 10.55 2.48
C ASP A 184 -26.40 9.77 1.22
N VAL A 185 -26.44 8.44 1.31
CA VAL A 185 -27.12 7.59 0.34
C VAL A 185 -28.50 7.22 0.86
N LYS A 186 -29.54 7.40 0.03
CA LYS A 186 -30.90 6.94 0.32
C LYS A 186 -31.33 5.85 -0.65
N LEU A 187 -31.68 4.68 -0.12
CA LEU A 187 -32.40 3.63 -0.83
C LEU A 187 -33.90 3.81 -0.59
N SER A 188 -34.69 3.84 -1.67
CA SER A 188 -36.16 3.93 -1.59
C SER A 188 -36.80 2.66 -2.12
N PHE A 189 -37.61 2.00 -1.30
CA PHE A 189 -38.20 0.70 -1.62
C PHE A 189 -39.67 0.82 -2.07
N SER A 190 -40.13 -0.18 -2.82
CA SER A 190 -41.48 -0.18 -3.43
C SER A 190 -42.63 -0.24 -2.42
N ASN A 191 -42.38 -0.73 -1.21
CA ASN A 191 -43.34 -0.77 -0.11
C ASN A 191 -43.44 0.57 0.66
N GLY A 192 -42.66 1.60 0.26
CA GLY A 192 -42.65 2.92 0.87
C GLY A 192 -41.64 3.10 2.00
N GLU A 193 -40.90 2.05 2.36
CA GLU A 193 -39.79 2.12 3.31
C GLU A 193 -38.54 2.71 2.65
N SER A 194 -37.61 3.19 3.47
CA SER A 194 -36.31 3.67 3.00
C SER A 194 -35.20 3.35 3.98
N LEU A 195 -34.01 3.05 3.43
CA LEU A 195 -32.76 2.97 4.18
C LEU A 195 -31.93 4.22 3.87
N VAL A 196 -31.40 4.90 4.90
CA VAL A 196 -30.46 6.01 4.71
C VAL A 196 -29.10 5.62 5.29
N ILE A 197 -28.07 5.59 4.46
CA ILE A 197 -26.69 5.37 4.87
C ILE A 197 -26.05 6.75 4.97
N ARG A 198 -25.74 7.17 6.19
CA ARG A 198 -25.27 8.52 6.49
C ARG A 198 -23.80 8.69 6.12
N ASP A 199 -23.44 9.90 5.68
CA ASP A 199 -22.05 10.30 5.41
C ASP A 199 -21.29 9.33 4.50
N THR A 200 -21.98 8.77 3.52
CA THR A 200 -21.48 7.77 2.58
C THR A 200 -21.68 8.25 1.15
N ALA A 201 -20.63 8.14 0.34
CA ALA A 201 -20.72 8.42 -1.08
C ALA A 201 -21.33 7.21 -1.82
N LEU A 202 -22.31 7.44 -2.69
CA LEU A 202 -22.88 6.38 -3.52
C LEU A 202 -21.81 5.71 -4.41
N SER A 203 -20.77 6.47 -4.81
CA SER A 203 -19.65 5.96 -5.60
C SER A 203 -18.73 5.00 -4.84
N SER A 204 -18.77 4.97 -3.50
CA SER A 204 -17.99 4.03 -2.70
C SER A 204 -18.72 2.72 -2.44
N LEU A 205 -19.99 2.60 -2.81
CA LEU A 205 -20.77 1.38 -2.62
C LEU A 205 -20.67 0.47 -3.85
N THR A 206 -20.53 -0.83 -3.59
CA THR A 206 -20.47 -1.89 -4.59
C THR A 206 -21.38 -3.05 -4.19
N ALA A 207 -21.34 -4.16 -4.95
CA ALA A 207 -22.07 -5.38 -4.58
C ALA A 207 -21.62 -5.96 -3.23
N TYR A 208 -20.35 -5.75 -2.84
CA TYR A 208 -19.75 -6.33 -1.64
C TYR A 208 -20.38 -5.81 -0.35
N GLU A 209 -20.69 -4.50 -0.29
CA GLU A 209 -21.38 -3.85 0.84
C GLU A 209 -22.79 -4.39 1.08
N PHE A 210 -23.34 -5.20 0.16
CA PHE A 210 -24.68 -5.80 0.30
C PHE A 210 -24.65 -7.33 0.38
N GLY A 211 -23.46 -7.92 0.54
CA GLY A 211 -23.27 -9.38 0.52
C GLY A 211 -23.73 -10.00 -0.80
N LEU A 212 -23.81 -9.21 -1.87
CA LEU A 212 -24.23 -9.68 -3.18
C LEU A 212 -23.01 -10.18 -3.94
N LYS A 213 -23.21 -11.23 -4.73
CA LYS A 213 -22.18 -11.67 -5.67
C LYS A 213 -21.92 -10.54 -6.67
N PRO A 214 -20.68 -10.06 -6.83
CA PRO A 214 -20.34 -9.12 -7.90
C PRO A 214 -20.62 -9.79 -9.25
N ASP A 215 -20.96 -8.99 -10.27
CA ASP A 215 -21.10 -9.54 -11.62
C ASP A 215 -19.79 -10.24 -12.01
N PRO A 216 -19.84 -11.46 -12.58
CA PRO A 216 -18.62 -12.17 -12.98
C PRO A 216 -17.79 -11.28 -13.89
N ALA A 217 -16.56 -10.99 -13.50
CA ALA A 217 -15.64 -10.28 -14.38
C ALA A 217 -15.53 -11.05 -15.69
N ALA A 218 -15.50 -10.34 -16.82
CA ALA A 218 -15.27 -10.97 -18.11
C ALA A 218 -13.92 -11.69 -18.07
N ILE A 219 -13.91 -12.99 -18.36
CA ILE A 219 -12.67 -13.77 -18.43
C ILE A 219 -11.81 -13.15 -19.53
N PRO A 220 -10.59 -12.67 -19.23
CA PRO A 220 -9.75 -12.06 -20.24
C PRO A 220 -9.44 -13.03 -21.38
N ALA A 221 -9.18 -12.51 -22.58
CA ALA A 221 -8.80 -13.35 -23.71
C ALA A 221 -7.52 -14.14 -23.38
N GLY A 222 -7.53 -15.46 -23.59
CA GLY A 222 -6.41 -16.34 -23.25
C GLY A 222 -6.50 -16.98 -21.85
N TYR A 223 -7.45 -16.56 -21.02
CA TYR A 223 -7.64 -17.10 -19.67
C TYR A 223 -8.69 -18.22 -19.66
N SER A 224 -8.53 -19.17 -18.75
CA SER A 224 -9.47 -20.24 -18.44
C SER A 224 -10.07 -20.04 -17.05
N GLN A 225 -11.22 -20.67 -16.77
CA GLN A 225 -11.91 -20.53 -15.48
C GLN A 225 -12.06 -21.87 -14.75
N LEU A 226 -11.84 -21.85 -13.44
CA LEU A 226 -12.15 -22.94 -12.52
C LEU A 226 -13.34 -22.54 -11.65
N VAL A 227 -14.39 -23.36 -11.63
CA VAL A 227 -15.63 -23.04 -10.90
C VAL A 227 -15.88 -24.09 -9.81
N GLY A 228 -15.91 -23.63 -8.56
CA GLY A 228 -16.24 -24.43 -7.39
C GLY A 228 -15.05 -24.87 -6.55
N PRO A 229 -15.33 -25.47 -5.38
CA PRO A 229 -14.32 -25.84 -4.38
C PRO A 229 -13.44 -27.00 -4.86
N GLY A 230 -12.16 -26.96 -4.50
CA GLY A 230 -11.17 -27.98 -4.84
C GLY A 230 -10.86 -28.10 -6.33
N LYS A 231 -11.30 -27.13 -7.15
CA LYS A 231 -10.93 -27.07 -8.57
C LYS A 231 -9.53 -26.51 -8.70
N ALA A 232 -8.79 -27.08 -9.64
CA ALA A 232 -7.40 -26.73 -9.83
C ALA A 232 -6.87 -26.95 -11.23
N TYR A 233 -5.76 -26.28 -11.51
CA TYR A 233 -4.97 -26.44 -12.72
C TYR A 233 -3.46 -26.33 -12.42
N THR A 234 -2.63 -27.03 -13.19
CA THR A 234 -1.17 -27.02 -13.04
C THR A 234 -0.47 -26.83 -14.37
N ALA A 235 0.58 -26.01 -14.36
CA ALA A 235 1.53 -25.83 -15.45
C ALA A 235 2.81 -25.18 -14.88
N HIS A 236 3.96 -25.37 -15.53
CA HIS A 236 5.21 -24.65 -15.22
C HIS A 236 5.67 -24.73 -13.74
N GLY A 237 5.41 -25.86 -13.06
CA GLY A 237 5.73 -25.99 -11.63
C GLY A 237 4.72 -25.32 -10.67
N TRP A 238 3.80 -24.53 -11.21
CA TRP A 238 2.75 -23.82 -10.49
C TRP A 238 1.41 -24.58 -10.45
N TYR A 239 0.59 -24.17 -9.49
CA TYR A 239 -0.74 -24.70 -9.26
C TYR A 239 -1.70 -23.59 -8.84
N VAL A 240 -2.85 -23.50 -9.50
CA VAL A 240 -3.96 -22.60 -9.10
C VAL A 240 -5.01 -23.46 -8.41
N LEU A 241 -5.41 -23.12 -7.18
CA LEU A 241 -6.35 -23.90 -6.38
C LEU A 241 -7.49 -23.04 -5.81
N ASN A 242 -8.73 -23.46 -6.04
CA ASN A 242 -9.88 -22.97 -5.29
C ASN A 242 -9.98 -23.72 -3.95
N ASN A 243 -9.04 -23.48 -3.03
CA ASN A 243 -8.91 -24.27 -1.81
C ASN A 243 -10.04 -23.90 -0.83
N VAL A 244 -10.92 -24.86 -0.53
CA VAL A 244 -11.99 -24.70 0.46
C VAL A 244 -11.93 -25.87 1.43
N TRP A 245 -10.96 -25.82 2.32
CA TRP A 245 -10.64 -26.94 3.21
C TRP A 245 -11.56 -27.02 4.44
N ASN A 246 -12.22 -25.92 4.85
CA ASN A 246 -13.06 -25.89 6.05
C ASN A 246 -14.35 -25.05 5.91
N PRO A 247 -15.26 -25.41 4.97
CA PRO A 247 -16.53 -24.71 4.82
C PRO A 247 -17.49 -24.92 6.00
N GLY A 248 -17.17 -25.79 6.96
CA GLY A 248 -18.06 -26.16 8.05
C GLY A 248 -19.37 -26.76 7.53
N ASN A 249 -20.50 -26.17 7.93
CA ASN A 249 -21.84 -26.59 7.50
C ASN A 249 -22.36 -25.84 6.27
N LEU A 250 -21.56 -24.95 5.66
CA LEU A 250 -21.98 -24.16 4.50
C LEU A 250 -22.13 -25.04 3.26
N VAL A 251 -23.15 -24.75 2.44
CA VAL A 251 -23.47 -25.48 1.22
C VAL A 251 -23.04 -24.69 -0.01
N TYR A 252 -22.15 -25.27 -0.83
CA TYR A 252 -21.69 -24.65 -2.07
C TYR A 252 -22.87 -24.35 -3.04
N GLY A 253 -22.85 -23.17 -3.64
CA GLY A 253 -23.89 -22.68 -4.55
C GLY A 253 -25.16 -22.19 -3.86
N THR A 254 -25.29 -22.38 -2.54
CA THR A 254 -26.38 -21.84 -1.72
C THR A 254 -25.86 -20.78 -0.76
N ASP A 255 -24.93 -21.17 0.11
CA ASP A 255 -24.38 -20.28 1.14
C ASP A 255 -23.08 -19.62 0.69
N TYR A 256 -22.32 -20.27 -0.19
CA TYR A 256 -21.06 -19.73 -0.69
C TYR A 256 -20.76 -20.09 -2.15
N THR A 257 -19.94 -19.27 -2.79
CA THR A 257 -19.38 -19.55 -4.12
C THR A 257 -17.89 -19.23 -4.16
N ILE A 258 -17.17 -19.91 -5.04
CA ILE A 258 -15.76 -19.66 -5.31
C ILE A 258 -15.45 -20.02 -6.76
N ASP A 259 -14.68 -19.17 -7.43
CA ASP A 259 -14.17 -19.40 -8.78
C ASP A 259 -12.85 -18.68 -9.00
N SER A 260 -12.10 -19.08 -10.02
CA SER A 260 -10.85 -18.42 -10.41
C SER A 260 -10.67 -18.37 -11.92
N ALA A 261 -9.94 -17.36 -12.39
CA ALA A 261 -9.51 -17.20 -13.76
C ALA A 261 -7.97 -17.17 -13.81
N TYR A 262 -7.38 -17.90 -14.75
CA TYR A 262 -5.92 -18.07 -14.86
C TYR A 262 -5.48 -18.20 -16.31
N SER A 263 -4.22 -17.89 -16.61
CA SER A 263 -3.60 -18.17 -17.90
C SER A 263 -2.75 -19.43 -17.81
N ALA A 264 -2.91 -20.37 -18.74
CA ALA A 264 -2.05 -21.56 -18.78
C ALA A 264 -0.64 -21.25 -19.32
N ALA A 265 -0.45 -20.09 -19.95
CA ALA A 265 0.84 -19.63 -20.44
C ALA A 265 1.66 -18.92 -19.37
N ASP A 266 0.99 -18.41 -18.34
CA ASP A 266 1.61 -17.74 -17.20
C ASP A 266 0.64 -17.85 -16.01
N MET A 267 1.02 -18.65 -15.03
CA MET A 267 0.16 -19.05 -13.91
C MET A 267 0.06 -17.98 -12.81
N THR A 268 0.93 -16.97 -12.81
CA THR A 268 0.96 -15.90 -11.80
C THR A 268 0.51 -14.56 -12.37
N LEU A 269 0.49 -14.38 -13.69
CA LEU A 269 0.03 -13.16 -14.34
C LEU A 269 -1.50 -12.98 -14.32
N LYS A 270 -1.97 -12.05 -13.48
CA LYS A 270 -3.39 -11.70 -13.30
C LYS A 270 -4.28 -12.91 -13.00
N THR A 271 -3.78 -13.88 -12.26
CA THR A 271 -4.60 -14.97 -11.75
C THR A 271 -5.54 -14.41 -10.69
N THR A 272 -6.85 -14.49 -10.94
CA THR A 272 -7.88 -13.90 -10.06
C THR A 272 -8.72 -15.00 -9.41
N PHE A 273 -8.88 -14.92 -8.10
CA PHE A 273 -9.83 -15.68 -7.31
C PHE A 273 -10.98 -14.79 -6.88
N ASN A 274 -12.21 -15.30 -6.96
CA ASN A 274 -13.41 -14.64 -6.48
C ASN A 274 -14.15 -15.56 -5.51
N TRP A 275 -14.67 -15.00 -4.44
CA TRP A 275 -15.49 -15.74 -3.48
C TRP A 275 -16.64 -14.90 -2.95
N SER A 276 -17.60 -15.61 -2.39
CA SER A 276 -18.68 -15.03 -1.60
C SER A 276 -19.03 -16.03 -0.51
N PHE A 277 -18.77 -15.66 0.74
CA PHE A 277 -19.18 -16.37 1.95
C PHE A 277 -20.11 -15.48 2.78
N PRO A 278 -20.95 -16.06 3.66
CA PRO A 278 -21.73 -15.27 4.59
C PRO A 278 -20.81 -14.44 5.48
N VAL A 279 -21.17 -13.18 5.74
CA VAL A 279 -20.46 -12.32 6.69
C VAL A 279 -20.68 -12.84 8.11
N THR A 280 -19.62 -12.84 8.91
CA THR A 280 -19.68 -13.24 10.31
C THR A 280 -19.06 -12.17 11.19
N THR A 281 -19.72 -11.85 12.29
CA THR A 281 -19.20 -10.92 13.30
C THR A 281 -18.76 -11.65 14.57
N ASP A 282 -18.55 -12.97 14.48
CA ASP A 282 -18.14 -13.79 15.62
C ASP A 282 -16.69 -13.46 16.02
N SER A 283 -16.45 -13.37 17.33
CA SER A 283 -15.11 -13.12 17.88
C SER A 283 -14.13 -14.27 17.66
N ALA A 284 -14.63 -15.45 17.30
CA ALA A 284 -13.82 -16.62 16.97
C ALA A 284 -13.94 -16.87 15.47
N HIS A 285 -12.91 -16.50 14.73
CA HIS A 285 -12.88 -16.61 13.29
C HIS A 285 -12.57 -18.05 12.87
N THR A 286 -13.39 -18.59 11.97
CA THR A 286 -13.11 -19.87 11.33
C THR A 286 -12.66 -19.59 9.91
N ILE A 287 -11.40 -19.89 9.59
CA ILE A 287 -10.91 -19.86 8.21
C ILE A 287 -11.66 -20.93 7.41
N ARG A 288 -12.28 -20.53 6.30
CA ARG A 288 -13.14 -21.36 5.45
C ARG A 288 -12.42 -21.91 4.23
N ALA A 289 -11.57 -21.08 3.65
CA ALA A 289 -10.94 -21.29 2.36
C ALA A 289 -9.57 -20.59 2.31
N TYR A 290 -8.72 -21.04 1.40
CA TYR A 290 -7.43 -20.45 1.09
C TYR A 290 -7.16 -20.45 -0.43
N PRO A 291 -8.00 -19.79 -1.26
CA PRO A 291 -7.74 -19.69 -2.70
C PRO A 291 -6.34 -19.14 -2.98
N GLU A 292 -5.57 -19.84 -3.81
CA GLU A 292 -4.12 -19.68 -3.82
C GLU A 292 -3.45 -20.12 -5.12
N VAL A 293 -2.26 -19.56 -5.34
CA VAL A 293 -1.26 -20.05 -6.29
C VAL A 293 -0.09 -20.66 -5.51
N ILE A 294 0.33 -21.86 -5.92
CA ILE A 294 1.32 -22.66 -5.20
C ILE A 294 2.49 -22.99 -6.12
N PHE A 295 3.72 -22.78 -5.65
CA PHE A 295 4.92 -23.34 -6.24
C PHE A 295 5.52 -24.42 -5.34
N GLY A 296 5.85 -25.57 -5.93
CA GLY A 296 6.46 -26.69 -5.22
C GLY A 296 5.47 -27.78 -4.76
N PRO A 297 5.99 -28.82 -4.10
CA PRO A 297 5.17 -29.92 -3.56
C PRO A 297 4.36 -29.45 -2.36
N ALA A 298 3.11 -29.05 -2.56
CA ALA A 298 2.17 -28.64 -1.52
C ALA A 298 1.77 -29.83 -0.61
N PRO A 299 2.38 -29.98 0.59
CA PRO A 299 2.24 -31.21 1.37
C PRO A 299 0.84 -31.37 1.99
N MET A 300 0.12 -30.26 2.15
CA MET A 300 -1.20 -30.17 2.78
C MET A 300 -2.36 -29.97 1.77
N SER A 301 -2.06 -29.68 0.50
CA SER A 301 -3.06 -29.21 -0.49
C SER A 301 -3.67 -30.34 -1.35
N GLY A 302 -4.08 -31.43 -0.69
CA GLY A 302 -4.95 -32.46 -1.29
C GLY A 302 -4.30 -33.47 -2.24
N GLY A 303 -2.98 -33.59 -2.26
CA GLY A 303 -2.26 -34.64 -3.00
C GLY A 303 -2.01 -34.36 -4.48
N HIS A 304 -2.23 -33.12 -4.93
CA HIS A 304 -1.87 -32.66 -6.27
C HIS A 304 -0.37 -32.38 -6.34
N LYS A 305 0.27 -32.77 -7.45
CA LYS A 305 1.72 -32.60 -7.66
C LYS A 305 1.97 -31.98 -9.02
N ALA A 306 2.64 -30.83 -9.05
CA ALA A 306 3.21 -30.33 -10.29
C ALA A 306 4.31 -31.30 -10.77
N SER A 307 4.33 -31.61 -12.06
CA SER A 307 5.23 -32.63 -12.62
C SER A 307 6.67 -32.13 -12.83
N ASP A 308 6.96 -30.85 -12.56
CA ASP A 308 8.20 -30.17 -12.96
C ASP A 308 8.70 -29.17 -11.89
N ILE A 309 9.04 -29.69 -10.71
CA ILE A 309 9.50 -28.90 -9.53
C ILE A 309 10.87 -29.33 -9.02
N THR A 310 11.38 -30.48 -9.49
CA THR A 310 12.50 -31.21 -8.87
C THR A 310 13.84 -30.49 -8.96
N THR A 311 13.92 -29.41 -9.74
CA THR A 311 15.11 -28.58 -9.86
C THR A 311 15.16 -27.43 -8.85
N VAL A 312 14.04 -27.07 -8.20
CA VAL A 312 13.94 -25.86 -7.35
C VAL A 312 13.60 -26.15 -5.89
N LEU A 313 12.46 -26.78 -5.64
CA LEU A 313 12.03 -27.19 -4.30
C LEU A 313 11.88 -28.71 -4.26
N PRO A 314 12.17 -29.37 -3.13
CA PRO A 314 12.44 -28.79 -1.81
C PRO A 314 13.89 -28.30 -1.62
N ALA A 315 14.06 -27.17 -0.93
CA ALA A 315 15.36 -26.62 -0.57
C ALA A 315 15.61 -26.69 0.94
N GLN A 316 16.77 -27.20 1.36
CA GLN A 316 17.08 -27.31 2.80
C GLN A 316 17.36 -25.93 3.39
N VAL A 317 16.79 -25.63 4.56
CA VAL A 317 16.92 -24.33 5.23
C VAL A 317 18.38 -23.96 5.54
N SER A 318 19.23 -24.95 5.84
CA SER A 318 20.67 -24.74 6.05
C SER A 318 21.44 -24.35 4.79
N GLY A 319 20.96 -24.77 3.61
CA GLY A 319 21.58 -24.49 2.32
C GLY A 319 21.03 -23.24 1.63
N LEU A 320 19.93 -22.67 2.10
CA LEU A 320 19.34 -21.47 1.51
C LEU A 320 20.21 -20.23 1.76
N THR A 321 20.71 -19.62 0.70
CA THR A 321 21.43 -18.33 0.74
C THR A 321 20.54 -17.17 0.32
N ALA A 322 19.51 -17.42 -0.48
CA ALA A 322 18.43 -16.47 -0.77
C ALA A 322 17.13 -17.23 -1.07
N LEU A 323 16.01 -16.66 -0.64
CA LEU A 323 14.67 -17.04 -1.08
C LEU A 323 13.82 -15.79 -1.01
N THR A 324 13.63 -15.13 -2.15
CA THR A 324 12.82 -13.92 -2.26
C THR A 324 11.61 -14.15 -3.13
N ALA A 325 10.50 -13.48 -2.81
CA ALA A 325 9.29 -13.44 -3.61
C ALA A 325 9.02 -11.99 -4.03
N ASP A 326 9.11 -11.69 -5.32
CA ASP A 326 8.64 -10.41 -5.89
C ASP A 326 7.19 -10.59 -6.30
N TYR A 327 6.29 -9.83 -5.67
CA TYR A 327 4.85 -10.01 -5.84
C TYR A 327 4.12 -8.69 -6.02
N ASP A 328 3.05 -8.76 -6.79
CA ASP A 328 2.05 -7.71 -6.95
C ASP A 328 0.68 -8.36 -6.84
N VAL A 329 -0.10 -7.96 -5.84
CA VAL A 329 -1.48 -8.37 -5.64
C VAL A 329 -2.42 -7.17 -5.60
N SER A 330 -3.64 -7.40 -6.05
CA SER A 330 -4.75 -6.48 -5.83
C SER A 330 -5.94 -7.24 -5.29
N TYR A 331 -6.64 -6.68 -4.31
CA TYR A 331 -7.80 -7.31 -3.71
C TYR A 331 -8.92 -6.31 -3.50
N LYS A 332 -10.15 -6.82 -3.47
CA LYS A 332 -11.38 -6.02 -3.37
C LYS A 332 -12.43 -6.76 -2.55
N GLY A 333 -13.42 -6.01 -2.09
CA GLY A 333 -14.58 -6.52 -1.36
C GLY A 333 -14.45 -6.33 0.14
N ASN A 334 -14.97 -7.27 0.91
CA ASN A 334 -14.96 -7.23 2.37
C ASN A 334 -13.55 -7.55 2.91
N THR A 335 -12.63 -6.59 2.83
CA THR A 335 -11.21 -6.79 3.17
C THR A 335 -10.99 -7.11 4.65
N GLY A 336 -11.90 -6.72 5.55
CA GLY A 336 -11.88 -7.20 6.93
C GLY A 336 -12.12 -8.71 7.07
N GLY A 337 -12.77 -9.35 6.09
CA GLY A 337 -13.19 -10.75 6.13
C GLY A 337 -12.15 -11.77 5.67
N PHE A 338 -10.98 -11.33 5.21
CA PHE A 338 -9.91 -12.19 4.73
C PHE A 338 -8.54 -11.56 4.94
N ASN A 339 -7.49 -12.37 4.96
CA ASN A 339 -6.11 -11.89 4.88
C ASN A 339 -5.57 -12.11 3.45
N VAL A 340 -4.39 -11.56 3.15
CA VAL A 340 -3.58 -12.04 2.03
C VAL A 340 -2.24 -12.46 2.62
N ALA A 341 -1.86 -13.70 2.36
CA ALA A 341 -0.72 -14.30 3.01
C ALA A 341 0.09 -15.15 2.04
N PHE A 342 1.39 -15.19 2.29
CA PHE A 342 2.19 -16.32 1.89
C PHE A 342 2.01 -17.44 2.91
N ASP A 343 1.96 -18.68 2.44
CA ASP A 343 2.02 -19.88 3.26
C ASP A 343 3.20 -20.75 2.79
N ILE A 344 4.15 -20.97 3.68
CA ILE A 344 5.40 -21.68 3.40
C ILE A 344 5.44 -22.94 4.27
N TRP A 345 5.34 -24.09 3.62
CA TRP A 345 5.40 -25.38 4.31
C TRP A 345 6.82 -25.90 4.43
N LEU A 346 7.20 -26.33 5.64
CA LEU A 346 8.47 -26.96 5.92
C LEU A 346 8.28 -28.44 6.27
N THR A 347 9.20 -29.29 5.82
CA THR A 347 9.17 -30.74 6.04
C THR A 347 10.52 -31.25 6.55
N ASP A 348 10.52 -32.33 7.33
CA ASP A 348 11.77 -33.00 7.74
C ASP A 348 12.35 -33.93 6.65
N THR A 349 11.55 -34.20 5.62
CA THR A 349 11.83 -35.14 4.55
C THR A 349 11.65 -34.47 3.19
N PRO A 350 12.67 -34.45 2.31
CA PRO A 350 12.53 -33.87 0.97
C PRO A 350 11.39 -34.52 0.18
N ASN A 351 10.47 -33.71 -0.35
CA ASN A 351 9.28 -34.15 -1.08
C ASN A 351 8.34 -35.04 -0.23
N GLY A 352 8.41 -34.91 1.10
CA GLY A 352 7.54 -35.60 2.03
C GLY A 352 6.08 -35.12 1.95
N GLY A 353 5.17 -35.91 2.52
CA GLY A 353 3.75 -35.58 2.59
C GLY A 353 3.39 -34.86 3.89
N ALA A 354 2.09 -34.71 4.15
CA ALA A 354 1.55 -34.11 5.38
C ALA A 354 2.15 -34.68 6.69
N ASP A 355 2.52 -35.97 6.71
CA ASP A 355 3.11 -36.64 7.88
C ASP A 355 4.56 -36.23 8.19
N THR A 356 5.20 -35.51 7.27
CA THR A 356 6.58 -35.02 7.39
C THR A 356 6.65 -33.51 7.66
N VAL A 357 5.50 -32.83 7.72
CA VAL A 357 5.43 -31.39 7.98
C VAL A 357 5.93 -31.10 9.39
N THR A 358 6.89 -30.18 9.49
CA THR A 358 7.45 -29.72 10.76
C THR A 358 6.88 -28.37 11.18
N THR A 359 6.77 -27.46 10.22
CA THR A 359 6.42 -26.06 10.45
C THR A 359 5.60 -25.51 9.30
N GLU A 360 4.58 -24.73 9.64
CA GLU A 360 3.83 -23.85 8.74
C GLU A 360 4.29 -22.42 9.02
N VAL A 361 4.75 -21.71 7.99
CA VAL A 361 5.20 -20.33 8.09
C VAL A 361 4.32 -19.46 7.23
N MET A 362 3.37 -18.77 7.87
CA MET A 362 2.56 -17.77 7.20
C MET A 362 3.20 -16.39 7.27
N VAL A 363 3.08 -15.61 6.21
CA VAL A 363 3.47 -14.20 6.19
C VAL A 363 2.32 -13.37 5.66
N TRP A 364 1.64 -12.63 6.54
CA TRP A 364 0.44 -11.88 6.20
C TRP A 364 0.83 -10.49 5.70
N VAL A 365 0.63 -10.26 4.41
CA VAL A 365 0.88 -8.99 3.73
C VAL A 365 -0.37 -8.12 3.68
N HIS A 366 -1.54 -8.69 4.01
CA HIS A 366 -2.74 -7.97 4.40
C HIS A 366 -3.40 -8.71 5.55
N LYS A 367 -3.78 -8.02 6.63
CA LYS A 367 -4.24 -8.67 7.87
C LYS A 367 -5.74 -9.00 7.91
N GLY A 368 -6.59 -8.11 7.39
CA GLY A 368 -8.02 -8.12 7.67
C GLY A 368 -8.37 -7.77 9.13
N ASP A 369 -9.64 -7.99 9.53
CA ASP A 369 -10.20 -7.64 10.85
C ASP A 369 -10.14 -8.79 11.87
N PHE A 370 -9.23 -9.75 11.67
CA PHE A 370 -9.00 -10.87 12.59
C PHE A 370 -7.52 -11.07 12.90
N ASP A 371 -7.23 -11.86 13.92
CA ASP A 371 -5.88 -12.11 14.40
C ASP A 371 -5.38 -13.50 14.00
N ALA A 372 -4.06 -13.61 13.81
CA ALA A 372 -3.40 -14.88 13.57
C ALA A 372 -3.55 -15.82 14.79
N PHE A 373 -3.57 -17.13 14.51
CA PHE A 373 -3.63 -18.13 15.57
C PHE A 373 -2.36 -18.16 16.43
N GLY A 374 -2.50 -18.60 17.69
CA GLY A 374 -1.38 -18.74 18.61
C GLY A 374 -1.16 -17.53 19.51
N GLN A 375 0.04 -17.45 20.11
CA GLN A 375 0.45 -16.35 20.97
C GLN A 375 1.51 -15.51 20.26
N GLN A 376 1.53 -14.20 20.51
CA GLN A 376 2.64 -13.37 20.05
C GLN A 376 3.91 -13.76 20.81
N VAL A 377 4.94 -14.18 20.08
CA VAL A 377 6.22 -14.68 20.63
C VAL A 377 7.42 -13.81 20.24
N GLY A 378 7.25 -12.87 19.32
CA GLY A 378 8.31 -11.96 18.91
C GLY A 378 7.86 -10.90 17.92
N THR A 379 8.84 -10.22 17.34
CA THR A 379 8.68 -9.24 16.26
C THR A 379 9.67 -9.57 15.15
N TYR A 380 9.25 -9.32 13.91
CA TYR A 380 10.10 -9.39 12.74
C TYR A 380 10.49 -7.97 12.32
N SER A 381 11.74 -7.79 11.90
CA SER A 381 12.17 -6.60 11.17
C SER A 381 13.37 -6.91 10.29
N ASN A 382 13.38 -6.35 9.08
CA ASN A 382 14.54 -6.31 8.19
C ASN A 382 14.99 -4.86 7.91
N GLY A 383 14.60 -3.90 8.76
CA GLY A 383 14.85 -2.46 8.60
C GLY A 383 13.69 -1.71 7.96
N SER A 384 13.16 -2.18 6.82
CA SER A 384 12.08 -1.52 6.08
C SER A 384 10.69 -2.10 6.35
N VAL A 385 10.61 -3.40 6.65
CA VAL A 385 9.38 -4.12 6.95
C VAL A 385 9.42 -4.55 8.41
N THR A 386 8.33 -4.31 9.14
CA THR A 386 8.15 -4.79 10.51
C THR A 386 6.89 -5.62 10.64
N GLY A 387 6.88 -6.52 11.62
CA GLY A 387 5.70 -7.32 11.92
C GLY A 387 5.77 -8.01 13.27
N LYS A 388 4.66 -8.64 13.64
CA LYS A 388 4.53 -9.43 14.86
C LYS A 388 4.58 -10.91 14.52
N ILE A 389 5.32 -11.67 15.32
CA ILE A 389 5.47 -13.11 15.15
C ILE A 389 4.53 -13.79 16.14
N TYR A 390 3.59 -14.58 15.62
CA TYR A 390 2.70 -15.44 16.37
C TYR A 390 3.12 -16.90 16.18
N ALA A 391 2.96 -17.71 17.22
CA ALA A 391 3.25 -19.13 17.12
C ALA A 391 2.34 -19.99 18.00
N SER A 392 2.15 -21.24 17.58
CA SER A 392 1.56 -22.31 18.37
C SER A 392 2.33 -23.62 18.17
N THR A 393 2.80 -24.22 19.25
CA THR A 393 3.58 -25.48 19.26
C THR A 393 2.79 -26.66 19.82
N THR A 394 1.48 -26.52 19.99
CA THR A 394 0.62 -27.55 20.61
C THR A 394 -0.07 -28.46 19.59
N GLY A 395 0.11 -28.23 18.30
CA GLY A 395 -0.47 -29.01 17.20
C GLY A 395 0.42 -30.15 16.73
N ASP A 396 0.01 -30.79 15.63
CA ASP A 396 0.78 -31.85 14.97
C ASP A 396 2.07 -31.30 14.30
N TRP A 397 2.08 -30.00 13.98
CA TRP A 397 3.24 -29.22 13.54
C TRP A 397 3.30 -27.88 14.28
N THR A 398 4.41 -27.16 14.11
CA THR A 398 4.54 -25.78 14.62
C THR A 398 3.87 -24.82 13.65
N TYR A 399 2.83 -24.12 14.10
CA TYR A 399 2.25 -23.01 13.34
C TYR A 399 3.01 -21.73 13.68
N THR A 400 3.38 -20.96 12.66
CA THR A 400 3.91 -19.61 12.81
C THR A 400 3.25 -18.64 11.83
N ALA A 401 3.04 -17.41 12.27
CA ALA A 401 2.60 -16.33 11.40
C ALA A 401 3.39 -15.06 11.68
N VAL A 402 3.95 -14.46 10.63
CA VAL A 402 4.52 -13.12 10.64
C VAL A 402 3.47 -12.18 10.08
N VAL A 403 2.81 -11.41 10.95
CA VAL A 403 1.80 -10.43 10.55
C VAL A 403 2.46 -9.09 10.41
N LEU A 404 2.56 -8.57 9.18
CA LEU A 404 3.20 -7.28 8.93
C LEU A 404 2.39 -6.15 9.57
N ASP A 405 3.08 -5.10 10.02
CA ASP A 405 2.43 -3.97 10.69
C ASP A 405 1.64 -3.07 9.72
N GLN A 406 1.90 -3.19 8.42
CA GLN A 406 1.22 -2.47 7.35
C GLN A 406 0.84 -3.41 6.21
N ASP A 407 -0.26 -3.08 5.52
CA ASP A 407 -0.65 -3.77 4.31
C ASP A 407 0.37 -3.49 3.19
N MET A 408 0.92 -4.56 2.62
CA MET A 408 1.89 -4.55 1.53
C MET A 408 1.32 -5.32 0.33
N PRO A 409 0.50 -4.69 -0.52
CA PRO A 409 -0.06 -5.37 -1.70
C PRO A 409 0.99 -5.64 -2.78
N LYS A 410 2.17 -5.02 -2.72
CA LYS A 410 3.26 -5.26 -3.66
C LYS A 410 4.62 -5.08 -3.01
N GLY A 411 5.63 -5.74 -3.55
CA GLY A 411 7.03 -5.58 -3.15
C GLY A 411 7.77 -6.91 -3.17
N GLN A 412 8.96 -6.90 -2.60
CA GLN A 412 9.78 -8.10 -2.46
C GLN A 412 9.81 -8.58 -1.02
N LEU A 413 9.47 -9.86 -0.80
CA LEU A 413 9.54 -10.52 0.50
C LEU A 413 10.81 -11.38 0.60
N ASP A 414 11.64 -11.15 1.61
CA ASP A 414 12.81 -12.00 1.91
C ASP A 414 12.43 -13.13 2.87
N ILE A 415 11.98 -14.24 2.31
CA ILE A 415 11.56 -15.43 3.04
C ILE A 415 12.77 -16.06 3.76
N ALA A 416 13.97 -16.04 3.18
CA ALA A 416 15.16 -16.60 3.84
C ALA A 416 15.52 -15.83 5.13
N ASN A 417 15.37 -14.51 5.13
CA ASN A 417 15.54 -13.69 6.33
C ASN A 417 14.46 -13.98 7.38
N ILE A 418 13.20 -14.16 6.97
CA ILE A 418 12.10 -14.56 7.86
C ILE A 418 12.40 -15.92 8.51
N LEU A 419 12.77 -16.93 7.73
CA LEU A 419 13.18 -18.23 8.25
C LEU A 419 14.37 -18.11 9.22
N THR A 420 15.27 -17.15 9.00
CA THR A 420 16.38 -16.85 9.90
C THR A 420 15.92 -16.24 11.23
N ALA A 421 14.99 -15.29 11.20
CA ALA A 421 14.36 -14.77 12.42
C ALA A 421 13.64 -15.87 13.21
N LEU A 422 12.88 -16.74 12.53
CA LEU A 422 12.16 -17.85 13.15
C LEU A 422 13.09 -18.93 13.72
N LYS A 423 14.21 -19.22 13.07
CA LYS A 423 15.31 -20.04 13.63
C LYS A 423 15.85 -19.45 14.92
N GLY A 424 16.05 -18.13 14.98
CA GLY A 424 16.50 -17.42 16.19
C GLY A 424 15.53 -17.58 17.38
N LEU A 425 14.25 -17.83 17.10
CA LEU A 425 13.21 -18.12 18.09
C LEU A 425 13.02 -19.63 18.36
N ASN A 426 13.81 -20.50 17.73
CA ASN A 426 13.68 -21.96 17.75
C ASN A 426 12.32 -22.47 17.23
N LEU A 427 11.72 -21.75 16.28
CA LEU A 427 10.46 -22.14 15.64
C LEU A 427 10.68 -22.88 14.31
N VAL A 428 11.85 -22.71 13.69
CA VAL A 428 12.27 -23.37 12.45
C VAL A 428 13.61 -24.06 12.68
N SER A 429 13.81 -25.23 12.06
CA SER A 429 15.06 -26.00 12.12
C SER A 429 15.86 -25.85 10.83
N SER A 430 17.19 -25.78 10.94
CA SER A 430 18.09 -25.74 9.77
C SER A 430 18.07 -27.04 8.95
N ASN A 431 17.60 -28.15 9.53
CA ASN A 431 17.51 -29.42 8.82
C ASN A 431 16.22 -29.56 8.01
N ASP A 432 15.25 -28.68 8.25
CA ASP A 432 13.98 -28.70 7.55
C ASP A 432 14.18 -28.29 6.09
N TYR A 433 13.23 -28.69 5.26
CA TYR A 433 13.19 -28.36 3.85
C TYR A 433 11.97 -27.50 3.57
N VAL A 434 12.19 -26.36 2.92
CA VAL A 434 11.10 -25.58 2.32
C VAL A 434 10.49 -26.45 1.22
N ALA A 435 9.26 -26.89 1.44
CA ALA A 435 8.52 -27.75 0.54
C ALA A 435 7.78 -26.92 -0.51
N SER A 436 7.01 -25.91 -0.11
CA SER A 436 6.25 -25.06 -1.03
C SER A 436 6.29 -23.60 -0.59
N VAL A 437 6.05 -22.72 -1.57
CA VAL A 437 5.74 -21.31 -1.36
C VAL A 437 4.38 -21.06 -2.02
N GLU A 438 3.41 -20.68 -1.21
CA GLU A 438 2.01 -20.53 -1.60
C GLU A 438 1.60 -19.07 -1.36
N LEU A 439 0.86 -18.45 -2.28
CA LEU A 439 0.33 -17.09 -2.13
C LEU A 439 -1.17 -17.13 -2.36
N GLY A 440 -1.93 -16.75 -1.32
CA GLY A 440 -3.36 -16.84 -1.33
C GLY A 440 -4.03 -15.92 -0.31
N SER A 441 -5.29 -16.22 -0.03
CA SER A 441 -6.10 -15.45 0.91
C SER A 441 -6.87 -16.37 1.85
N GLU A 442 -6.62 -16.31 3.15
CA GLU A 442 -7.44 -17.03 4.12
C GLU A 442 -8.76 -16.29 4.28
N VAL A 443 -9.83 -16.91 3.80
CA VAL A 443 -11.17 -16.32 3.80
C VAL A 443 -11.94 -16.79 5.03
N VAL A 444 -12.29 -15.86 5.90
CA VAL A 444 -13.16 -16.11 7.07
C VAL A 444 -14.62 -15.88 6.69
N SER A 445 -14.91 -14.76 6.02
CA SER A 445 -16.28 -14.35 5.73
C SER A 445 -16.36 -13.31 4.60
N GLY A 446 -17.58 -13.01 4.15
CA GLY A 446 -17.82 -11.94 3.18
C GLY A 446 -17.49 -12.31 1.73
N ALA A 447 -17.77 -11.37 0.83
CA ALA A 447 -17.47 -11.50 -0.59
C ALA A 447 -16.24 -10.67 -0.94
N GLY A 448 -15.39 -11.22 -1.81
CA GLY A 448 -14.14 -10.59 -2.17
C GLY A 448 -13.48 -11.22 -3.38
N SER A 449 -12.36 -10.62 -3.77
CA SER A 449 -11.49 -11.14 -4.81
C SER A 449 -10.03 -10.85 -4.50
N LEU A 450 -9.15 -11.77 -4.86
CA LEU A 450 -7.70 -11.60 -4.91
C LEU A 450 -7.23 -11.79 -6.34
N THR A 451 -6.50 -10.83 -6.88
CA THR A 451 -5.76 -10.97 -8.15
C THR A 451 -4.29 -10.91 -7.85
N ILE A 452 -3.58 -11.99 -8.17
CA ILE A 452 -2.11 -12.01 -8.24
C ILE A 452 -1.78 -11.45 -9.61
N ASN A 453 -1.28 -10.22 -9.66
CA ASN A 453 -0.87 -9.56 -10.88
C ASN A 453 0.47 -10.10 -11.37
N ASN A 454 1.38 -10.40 -10.45
CA ASN A 454 2.65 -11.07 -10.69
C ASN A 454 3.12 -11.80 -9.43
N LEU A 455 3.88 -12.88 -9.61
CA LEU A 455 4.64 -13.53 -8.53
C LEU A 455 5.84 -14.25 -9.14
N ASP A 456 7.04 -13.83 -8.74
CA ASP A 456 8.31 -14.41 -9.13
C ASP A 456 9.12 -14.82 -7.90
N LEU A 457 9.77 -15.98 -7.94
CA LEU A 457 10.62 -16.46 -6.84
C LEU A 457 12.08 -16.52 -7.27
N ASN A 458 12.97 -15.96 -6.46
CA ASN A 458 14.41 -16.13 -6.62
C ASN A 458 14.93 -17.04 -5.50
N VAL A 459 15.40 -18.23 -5.86
CA VAL A 459 15.89 -19.24 -4.92
C VAL A 459 17.37 -19.45 -5.15
N GLN A 460 18.18 -19.30 -4.10
CA GLN A 460 19.60 -19.64 -4.12
C GLN A 460 19.93 -20.64 -3.03
N THR A 461 20.58 -21.72 -3.43
CA THR A 461 21.05 -22.78 -2.53
C THR A 461 22.54 -23.00 -2.68
N ARG A 462 23.21 -23.27 -1.57
CA ARG A 462 24.62 -23.65 -1.52
C ARG A 462 24.76 -25.07 -1.00
N ALA A 463 25.32 -25.95 -1.83
CA ALA A 463 25.65 -27.32 -1.44
C ALA A 463 26.89 -27.34 -0.53
N ALA A 464 27.08 -28.46 0.19
CA ALA A 464 28.21 -28.63 1.11
C ALA A 464 29.59 -28.58 0.42
N ASP A 465 29.65 -28.88 -0.88
CA ASP A 465 30.86 -28.75 -1.70
C ASP A 465 31.11 -27.29 -2.15
N GLY A 466 30.25 -26.35 -1.77
CA GLY A 466 30.29 -24.92 -2.07
C GLY A 466 29.53 -24.51 -3.33
N THR A 467 29.01 -25.46 -4.12
CA THR A 467 28.25 -25.19 -5.36
C THR A 467 27.03 -24.33 -5.07
N LEU A 468 26.91 -23.20 -5.77
CA LEU A 468 25.76 -22.30 -5.70
C LEU A 468 24.84 -22.59 -6.89
N THR A 469 23.57 -22.88 -6.60
CA THR A 469 22.50 -23.03 -7.57
C THR A 469 21.52 -21.88 -7.39
N THR A 470 21.37 -21.06 -8.43
CA THR A 470 20.42 -19.94 -8.49
C THR A 470 19.30 -20.31 -9.43
N MET A 471 18.06 -20.11 -9.00
CA MET A 471 16.84 -20.45 -9.72
C MET A 471 15.90 -19.26 -9.72
N HIS A 472 15.46 -18.85 -10.91
CA HIS A 472 14.43 -17.83 -11.08
C HIS A 472 13.16 -18.53 -11.56
N VAL A 473 12.08 -18.37 -10.81
CA VAL A 473 10.79 -19.02 -11.05
C VAL A 473 9.79 -17.93 -11.39
N GLU A 474 9.34 -17.91 -12.62
CA GLU A 474 8.28 -17.03 -13.09
C GLU A 474 7.01 -17.87 -13.30
N GLY A 475 5.85 -17.22 -13.49
CA GLY A 475 4.59 -17.92 -13.77
C GLY A 475 4.60 -18.75 -15.07
N SER A 476 5.54 -18.46 -15.98
CA SER A 476 5.63 -19.08 -17.31
C SER A 476 6.79 -20.08 -17.47
N ASP A 477 7.87 -19.98 -16.69
CA ASP A 477 9.02 -20.87 -16.80
C ASP A 477 9.93 -20.82 -15.56
N VAL A 478 10.90 -21.74 -15.50
CA VAL A 478 11.95 -21.80 -14.47
C VAL A 478 13.31 -21.77 -15.16
N THR A 479 14.16 -20.82 -14.78
CA THR A 479 15.56 -20.79 -15.20
C THR A 479 16.48 -21.21 -14.05
N THR A 480 17.55 -21.94 -14.37
CA THR A 480 18.50 -22.44 -13.35
C THR A 480 19.94 -22.25 -13.83
N THR A 481 20.75 -21.63 -12.97
CA THR A 481 22.19 -21.46 -13.17
C THR A 481 22.95 -22.11 -12.03
N ILE A 482 23.96 -22.93 -12.36
CA ILE A 482 24.80 -23.63 -11.39
C ILE A 482 26.23 -23.10 -11.54
N SER A 483 26.77 -22.59 -10.44
CA SER A 483 28.18 -22.20 -10.32
C SER A 483 28.87 -23.06 -9.27
N HIS A 484 29.98 -23.68 -9.62
CA HIS A 484 30.79 -24.48 -8.70
C HIS A 484 31.89 -23.60 -8.08
N PRO A 485 32.34 -23.86 -6.85
CA PRO A 485 33.57 -23.25 -6.38
C PRO A 485 34.70 -23.74 -7.28
N ALA A 486 35.64 -22.85 -7.58
CA ALA A 486 36.82 -23.22 -8.34
C ALA A 486 37.50 -24.42 -7.65
N THR A 487 37.57 -25.56 -8.33
CA THR A 487 38.38 -26.69 -7.88
C THR A 487 39.84 -26.26 -7.84
N GLU A 488 40.50 -26.43 -6.70
CA GLU A 488 41.95 -26.25 -6.55
C GLU A 488 42.68 -26.96 -7.72
N PRO A 489 43.43 -26.24 -8.58
CA PRO A 489 44.06 -26.90 -9.70
C PRO A 489 45.24 -27.74 -9.23
N ALA A 490 45.31 -28.98 -9.71
CA ALA A 490 46.52 -29.82 -9.64
C ALA A 490 47.74 -29.03 -10.16
N PRO A 491 48.96 -29.29 -9.63
CA PRO A 491 50.10 -28.39 -9.79
C PRO A 491 50.43 -28.19 -11.27
N GLN A 492 50.15 -26.98 -11.76
CA GLN A 492 50.50 -26.53 -13.09
C GLN A 492 51.76 -25.66 -13.06
N PRO A 493 52.47 -25.55 -14.21
CA PRO A 493 53.77 -24.88 -14.34
C PRO A 493 53.67 -23.38 -13.99
N PRO A 494 54.80 -22.67 -13.85
CA PRO A 494 54.84 -21.33 -13.28
C PRO A 494 53.86 -20.36 -13.95
N ALA A 495 53.17 -19.59 -13.10
CA ALA A 495 52.11 -18.64 -13.41
C ALA A 495 52.32 -17.87 -14.73
N GLN A 496 51.29 -17.87 -15.58
CA GLN A 496 51.10 -16.81 -16.55
C GLN A 496 50.35 -15.67 -15.87
N GLN A 497 50.86 -14.46 -16.10
CA GLN A 497 50.36 -13.16 -15.69
C GLN A 497 48.86 -13.01 -16.03
N PRO A 498 48.06 -12.28 -15.22
CA PRO A 498 46.68 -11.92 -15.57
C PRO A 498 46.64 -11.30 -16.97
N ASP A 499 45.59 -11.60 -17.74
CA ASP A 499 45.25 -10.77 -18.90
C ASP A 499 45.00 -9.36 -18.35
N THR A 500 45.75 -8.38 -18.84
CA THR A 500 45.67 -6.98 -18.42
C THR A 500 45.16 -6.15 -19.59
N SER A 501 44.28 -6.72 -20.42
CA SER A 501 43.79 -6.09 -21.63
C SER A 501 42.27 -6.10 -21.71
N GLY A 502 41.69 -4.91 -21.85
CA GLY A 502 40.25 -4.71 -21.85
C GLY A 502 39.76 -4.23 -20.48
N ASP A 503 38.45 -4.01 -20.39
CA ASP A 503 37.81 -3.51 -19.17
C ASP A 503 37.59 -4.67 -18.19
N ASP A 504 38.33 -4.67 -17.09
CA ASP A 504 38.40 -5.75 -16.12
C ASP A 504 37.74 -5.38 -14.78
N SER A 505 37.28 -6.40 -14.04
CA SER A 505 36.77 -6.25 -12.67
C SER A 505 37.57 -7.15 -11.74
N VAL A 506 38.29 -6.56 -10.80
CA VAL A 506 39.27 -7.27 -9.97
C VAL A 506 38.89 -7.19 -8.50
N VAL A 507 38.67 -8.36 -7.89
CA VAL A 507 38.29 -8.46 -6.48
C VAL A 507 39.51 -8.37 -5.57
N TYR A 508 39.44 -7.51 -4.56
CA TYR A 508 40.38 -7.43 -3.45
C TYR A 508 39.72 -7.89 -2.14
N ASP A 509 40.24 -8.99 -1.59
CA ASP A 509 39.76 -9.64 -0.37
C ASP A 509 40.64 -9.37 0.87
N GLY A 510 41.61 -8.45 0.76
CA GLY A 510 42.56 -8.15 1.84
C GLY A 510 43.79 -9.05 1.90
N THR A 511 43.92 -10.07 1.03
CA THR A 511 45.03 -11.04 1.09
C THR A 511 46.13 -10.80 0.05
N ALA A 512 45.81 -10.14 -1.06
CA ALA A 512 46.78 -9.83 -2.11
C ALA A 512 47.83 -8.83 -1.61
N SER A 513 49.08 -8.96 -2.08
CA SER A 513 50.12 -7.94 -1.82
C SER A 513 50.24 -6.90 -2.95
N THR A 514 49.70 -7.21 -4.12
CA THR A 514 49.66 -6.33 -5.30
C THR A 514 48.38 -6.62 -6.09
N VAL A 515 47.69 -5.58 -6.56
CA VAL A 515 46.49 -5.67 -7.42
C VAL A 515 46.67 -4.68 -8.56
N GLN A 516 46.43 -5.10 -9.81
CA GLN A 516 46.56 -4.24 -10.99
C GLN A 516 45.35 -4.44 -11.90
N GLY A 517 44.76 -3.35 -12.40
CA GLY A 517 43.69 -3.39 -13.41
C GLY A 517 44.30 -3.73 -14.77
N GLY A 518 44.98 -2.77 -15.39
CA GLY A 518 45.70 -3.04 -16.64
C GLY A 518 45.52 -1.94 -17.67
N ASP A 519 45.43 -2.34 -18.94
CA ASP A 519 44.99 -1.47 -20.03
C ASP A 519 43.47 -1.63 -20.19
N GLY A 520 42.69 -0.59 -19.93
CA GLY A 520 41.23 -0.69 -20.01
C GLY A 520 40.57 0.38 -19.15
N HIS A 521 39.27 0.22 -18.93
CA HIS A 521 38.54 0.88 -17.85
C HIS A 521 38.20 -0.17 -16.79
N ASP A 522 38.92 -0.14 -15.69
CA ASP A 522 38.96 -1.24 -14.73
C ASP A 522 38.26 -0.89 -13.41
N THR A 523 37.52 -1.85 -12.87
CA THR A 523 36.81 -1.71 -11.59
C THR A 523 37.48 -2.53 -10.48
N LEU A 524 37.85 -1.86 -9.38
CA LEU A 524 38.30 -2.52 -8.15
C LEU A 524 37.08 -2.92 -7.30
N VAL A 525 36.89 -4.21 -7.05
CA VAL A 525 35.81 -4.71 -6.19
C VAL A 525 36.35 -4.97 -4.78
N LEU A 526 35.83 -4.27 -3.78
CA LEU A 526 36.28 -4.38 -2.39
C LEU A 526 35.37 -5.30 -1.57
N ASN A 527 35.95 -6.37 -1.01
CA ASN A 527 35.30 -7.24 -0.03
C ASN A 527 35.73 -6.94 1.41
N VAL A 528 36.59 -5.95 1.62
CA VAL A 528 37.11 -5.53 2.91
C VAL A 528 37.11 -4.01 3.00
N ALA A 529 37.01 -3.48 4.22
CA ALA A 529 37.15 -2.05 4.46
C ALA A 529 38.52 -1.56 3.98
N ALA A 530 38.53 -0.50 3.17
CA ALA A 530 39.73 0.09 2.60
C ALA A 530 39.53 1.59 2.36
N THR A 531 40.67 2.29 2.25
CA THR A 531 40.71 3.66 1.74
C THR A 531 41.38 3.62 0.38
N VAL A 532 40.65 4.04 -0.65
CA VAL A 532 41.09 4.04 -2.04
C VAL A 532 41.10 5.47 -2.57
N ASP A 533 42.20 5.85 -3.22
CA ASP A 533 42.41 7.14 -3.87
C ASP A 533 42.87 6.88 -5.30
N LEU A 534 41.93 6.94 -6.25
CA LEU A 534 42.17 6.67 -7.66
C LEU A 534 43.06 7.73 -8.30
N SER A 535 43.13 8.94 -7.74
CA SER A 535 44.04 10.01 -8.19
C SER A 535 45.53 9.67 -7.96
N ALA A 536 45.82 8.69 -7.08
CA ALA A 536 47.18 8.30 -6.75
C ALA A 536 47.80 7.39 -7.83
N THR A 537 48.79 7.91 -8.55
CA THR A 537 49.41 7.20 -9.69
C THR A 537 50.41 6.08 -9.31
N ALA A 538 50.69 5.89 -8.02
CA ALA A 538 51.72 4.94 -7.55
C ALA A 538 51.14 3.81 -6.69
N ASP A 539 50.13 4.12 -5.88
CA ASP A 539 49.39 3.17 -5.06
C ASP A 539 48.03 3.81 -4.73
N GLN A 540 46.98 3.28 -5.33
CA GLN A 540 45.61 3.75 -5.20
C GLN A 540 44.96 3.29 -3.89
N MET A 541 45.65 2.53 -3.01
CA MET A 541 45.06 2.09 -1.76
C MET A 541 45.96 2.41 -0.55
N VAL A 542 45.35 2.97 0.50
CA VAL A 542 46.07 3.29 1.74
C VAL A 542 46.09 2.08 2.66
N GLY A 543 47.27 1.48 2.80
CA GLY A 543 47.52 0.44 3.81
C GLY A 543 46.94 -0.92 3.44
N GLY A 544 47.72 -1.71 2.71
CA GLY A 544 47.40 -3.09 2.33
C GLY A 544 48.26 -3.56 1.17
N ALA A 545 47.63 -4.09 0.11
CA ALA A 545 48.26 -4.30 -1.18
C ALA A 545 48.72 -2.99 -1.83
N VAL A 546 49.68 -3.06 -2.75
CA VAL A 546 49.90 -1.98 -3.73
C VAL A 546 48.85 -2.13 -4.85
N VAL A 547 47.97 -1.15 -5.00
CA VAL A 547 46.86 -1.16 -5.97
C VAL A 547 47.14 -0.14 -7.08
N THR A 548 47.02 -0.49 -8.36
CA THR A 548 47.28 0.46 -9.46
C THR A 548 46.44 0.17 -10.70
N GLY A 549 46.04 1.23 -11.42
CA GLY A 549 45.41 1.14 -12.74
C GLY A 549 43.93 0.75 -12.67
N PHE A 550 43.20 1.34 -11.73
CA PHE A 550 41.74 1.26 -11.66
C PHE A 550 41.13 2.65 -11.82
N GLU A 551 39.97 2.70 -12.46
CA GLU A 551 39.19 3.90 -12.73
C GLU A 551 37.87 3.88 -11.94
N ASP A 552 37.41 2.72 -11.48
CA ASP A 552 36.19 2.58 -10.68
C ASP A 552 36.42 1.80 -9.38
N VAL A 553 35.50 1.98 -8.43
CA VAL A 553 35.44 1.16 -7.22
C VAL A 553 34.02 0.69 -6.93
N ASP A 554 33.86 -0.62 -6.73
CA ASP A 554 32.65 -1.24 -6.20
C ASP A 554 32.92 -1.84 -4.81
N ALA A 555 32.45 -1.15 -3.77
CA ALA A 555 32.53 -1.60 -2.38
C ALA A 555 31.22 -2.22 -1.86
N SER A 556 30.29 -2.60 -2.73
CA SER A 556 28.98 -3.12 -2.34
C SER A 556 29.02 -4.39 -1.47
N ALA A 557 30.12 -5.14 -1.53
CA ALA A 557 30.37 -6.34 -0.74
C ALA A 557 31.37 -6.11 0.42
N SER A 558 31.79 -4.87 0.69
CA SER A 558 32.76 -4.55 1.73
C SER A 558 32.25 -4.92 3.12
N THR A 559 33.11 -5.51 3.95
CA THR A 559 32.79 -5.88 5.34
C THR A 559 32.93 -4.72 6.35
N GLY A 560 33.12 -3.49 5.89
CA GLY A 560 33.18 -2.30 6.73
C GLY A 560 33.22 -1.01 5.93
N ALA A 561 33.23 0.12 6.65
CA ALA A 561 33.22 1.45 6.06
C ALA A 561 34.43 1.68 5.13
N VAL A 562 34.19 2.30 3.99
CA VAL A 562 35.19 2.66 2.98
C VAL A 562 35.33 4.18 2.86
N ALA A 563 36.50 4.60 2.39
CA ALA A 563 36.74 5.98 1.96
C ALA A 563 37.28 5.94 0.53
N LEU A 564 36.51 6.43 -0.42
CA LEU A 564 36.77 6.37 -1.85
C LEU A 564 36.97 7.78 -2.38
N THR A 565 38.06 8.00 -3.12
CA THR A 565 38.34 9.25 -3.82
C THR A 565 38.62 8.92 -5.27
N GLY A 566 37.88 9.52 -6.20
CA GLY A 566 38.09 9.38 -7.63
C GLY A 566 39.28 10.21 -8.12
N ALA A 567 39.42 10.27 -9.44
CA ALA A 567 40.51 10.88 -10.15
C ALA A 567 40.04 12.16 -10.86
N ALA A 568 40.59 12.45 -12.05
CA ALA A 568 40.17 13.56 -12.89
C ALA A 568 39.36 13.11 -14.12
N ASP A 569 39.06 11.81 -14.19
CA ASP A 569 38.31 11.14 -15.23
C ASP A 569 36.95 10.73 -14.65
N ASP A 570 35.94 10.50 -15.50
CA ASP A 570 34.60 10.07 -15.07
C ASP A 570 34.66 8.72 -14.32
N ASN A 571 34.35 8.70 -13.03
CA ASN A 571 34.44 7.52 -12.16
C ASN A 571 33.06 7.02 -11.69
N ILE A 572 32.96 5.70 -11.49
CA ILE A 572 31.85 5.05 -10.80
C ILE A 572 32.34 4.58 -9.42
N LEU A 573 31.84 5.23 -8.37
CA LEU A 573 32.17 4.94 -6.98
C LEU A 573 30.93 4.42 -6.25
N THR A 574 30.96 3.16 -5.82
CA THR A 574 29.87 2.53 -5.07
C THR A 574 30.33 2.14 -3.67
N GLY A 575 29.65 2.64 -2.64
CA GLY A 575 29.81 2.29 -1.23
C GLY A 575 29.24 0.92 -0.87
N GLY A 576 29.31 0.58 0.41
CA GLY A 576 28.84 -0.65 1.02
C GLY A 576 27.51 -0.48 1.77
N VAL A 577 27.41 -1.12 2.93
CA VAL A 577 26.22 -1.02 3.83
C VAL A 577 26.54 -0.29 5.14
N TYR A 578 27.66 0.44 5.15
CA TYR A 578 28.23 1.11 6.32
C TYR A 578 28.33 2.60 6.04
N ALA A 579 28.64 3.42 7.05
CA ALA A 579 28.85 4.85 6.86
C ALA A 579 30.14 5.13 6.08
N ASP A 580 29.99 5.38 4.79
CA ASP A 580 31.07 5.52 3.82
C ASP A 580 31.36 7.00 3.48
N THR A 581 32.54 7.25 2.92
CA THR A 581 32.91 8.57 2.41
C THR A 581 33.33 8.43 0.95
N LEU A 582 32.59 9.06 0.04
CA LEU A 582 32.82 9.02 -1.40
C LEU A 582 33.08 10.45 -1.89
N SER A 583 34.15 10.63 -2.67
CA SER A 583 34.46 11.88 -3.35
C SER A 583 34.78 11.61 -4.82
N GLY A 584 34.07 12.23 -5.75
CA GLY A 584 34.22 12.02 -7.20
C GLY A 584 35.53 12.60 -7.73
N GLY A 585 35.75 13.90 -7.54
CA GLY A 585 36.99 14.56 -7.95
C GLY A 585 36.73 15.55 -9.07
N ASP A 586 37.50 15.46 -10.17
CA ASP A 586 37.09 16.12 -11.42
C ASP A 586 36.52 15.04 -12.35
N GLY A 587 35.49 15.33 -13.15
CA GLY A 587 34.90 14.35 -14.06
C GLY A 587 33.38 14.39 -13.99
N ALA A 588 32.69 13.64 -14.85
CA ALA A 588 31.26 13.39 -14.69
C ALA A 588 31.07 12.07 -13.93
N ASP A 589 31.06 12.16 -12.61
CA ASP A 589 31.13 11.01 -11.73
C ASP A 589 29.76 10.44 -11.38
N THR A 590 29.72 9.16 -10.99
CA THR A 590 28.54 8.50 -10.42
C THR A 590 28.86 7.96 -9.05
N LEU A 591 28.27 8.56 -8.01
CA LEU A 591 28.48 8.18 -6.61
C LEU A 591 27.22 7.53 -6.04
N ARG A 592 27.37 6.35 -5.42
CA ARG A 592 26.28 5.61 -4.78
C ARG A 592 26.66 5.19 -3.36
N GLY A 593 26.04 5.77 -2.33
CA GLY A 593 26.28 5.41 -0.92
C GLY A 593 25.68 4.04 -0.54
N ARG A 594 24.47 3.78 -1.04
CA ARG A 594 23.63 2.59 -0.83
C ARG A 594 22.97 2.51 0.53
N SER A 595 23.63 2.06 1.58
CA SER A 595 23.02 1.94 2.91
C SER A 595 24.04 2.36 3.93
N GLY A 596 23.66 3.15 4.91
CA GLY A 596 24.64 3.76 5.79
C GLY A 596 24.28 5.21 6.04
N ASN A 597 25.11 5.90 6.80
CA ASN A 597 25.01 7.36 6.89
C ASN A 597 26.24 7.88 6.17
N ASP A 598 26.09 8.10 4.87
CA ASP A 598 27.17 8.29 3.94
C ASP A 598 27.47 9.78 3.76
N THR A 599 28.71 10.08 3.37
CA THR A 599 29.12 11.42 2.95
C THR A 599 29.56 11.35 1.50
N LEU A 600 28.83 12.03 0.62
CA LEU A 600 29.10 12.09 -0.81
C LEU A 600 29.47 13.52 -1.19
N ASP A 601 30.56 13.67 -1.95
CA ASP A 601 31.04 14.91 -2.54
C ASP A 601 31.33 14.68 -4.03
N GLY A 602 30.53 15.23 -4.95
CA GLY A 602 30.71 15.00 -6.39
C GLY A 602 32.02 15.62 -6.88
N GLY A 603 32.20 16.91 -6.63
CA GLY A 603 33.44 17.62 -6.94
C GLY A 603 33.24 18.58 -8.10
N ASN A 604 34.05 18.50 -9.15
CA ASN A 604 33.90 19.28 -10.37
C ASN A 604 33.42 18.41 -11.52
N GLY A 605 32.46 18.89 -12.30
CA GLY A 605 31.90 18.22 -13.46
C GLY A 605 30.43 17.89 -13.21
N ASN A 606 29.82 17.12 -14.12
CA ASN A 606 28.37 16.92 -14.09
C ASN A 606 28.04 15.56 -13.50
N ASP A 607 27.80 15.53 -12.20
CA ASP A 607 27.80 14.32 -11.40
C ASP A 607 26.39 13.74 -11.20
N ILE A 608 26.33 12.44 -10.88
CA ILE A 608 25.12 11.75 -10.44
C ILE A 608 25.34 11.19 -9.04
N LEU A 609 24.59 11.69 -8.07
CA LEU A 609 24.73 11.32 -6.67
C LEU A 609 23.44 10.68 -6.12
N ASP A 610 23.60 9.54 -5.45
CA ASP A 610 22.54 8.82 -4.75
C ASP A 610 23.08 8.32 -3.40
N GLY A 611 22.66 8.95 -2.30
CA GLY A 611 23.04 8.52 -0.94
C GLY A 611 22.51 7.13 -0.62
N GLY A 612 21.30 6.83 -1.09
CA GLY A 612 20.60 5.59 -0.79
C GLY A 612 19.88 5.66 0.56
N ALA A 613 19.90 4.57 1.31
CA ALA A 613 19.17 4.43 2.56
C ALA A 613 20.02 4.85 3.77
N GLY A 614 19.51 5.81 4.53
CA GLY A 614 20.05 6.22 5.81
C GLY A 614 20.05 7.73 5.92
N VAL A 615 20.90 8.29 6.79
CA VAL A 615 20.96 9.76 6.97
C VAL A 615 22.25 10.25 6.34
N ASP A 616 22.16 10.68 5.09
CA ASP A 616 23.34 11.02 4.31
C ASP A 616 23.63 12.53 4.32
N THR A 617 24.84 12.87 3.89
CA THR A 617 25.30 14.23 3.61
C THR A 617 25.81 14.28 2.19
N ILE A 618 25.10 14.99 1.31
CA ILE A 618 25.38 15.03 -0.12
C ILE A 618 25.71 16.47 -0.53
N HIS A 619 26.88 16.67 -1.13
CA HIS A 619 27.26 17.90 -1.81
C HIS A 619 27.62 17.55 -3.25
N ALA A 620 26.91 18.08 -4.24
CA ALA A 620 27.17 17.74 -5.64
C ALA A 620 28.42 18.47 -6.16
N GLY A 621 28.52 19.77 -5.92
CA GLY A 621 29.77 20.51 -6.15
C GLY A 621 29.64 21.52 -7.26
N ALA A 622 30.49 21.45 -8.28
CA ALA A 622 30.52 22.39 -9.38
C ALA A 622 30.25 21.71 -10.72
N GLY A 623 29.15 22.05 -11.37
CA GLY A 623 28.74 21.53 -12.67
C GLY A 623 27.22 21.41 -12.71
N ASP A 624 26.68 20.82 -13.78
CA ASP A 624 25.24 20.61 -13.88
C ASP A 624 24.91 19.21 -13.34
N ASP A 625 24.62 19.12 -12.04
CA ASP A 625 24.56 17.86 -11.31
C ASP A 625 23.15 17.28 -11.23
N LYS A 626 23.07 15.98 -10.90
CA LYS A 626 21.83 15.26 -10.63
C LYS A 626 21.90 14.55 -9.30
N VAL A 627 21.00 14.90 -8.39
CA VAL A 627 20.99 14.33 -7.04
C VAL A 627 19.65 13.70 -6.73
N VAL A 628 19.67 12.44 -6.28
CA VAL A 628 18.48 11.72 -5.84
C VAL A 628 18.10 12.19 -4.44
N TYR A 629 16.84 12.65 -4.31
CA TYR A 629 16.26 13.06 -3.04
C TYR A 629 15.82 11.85 -2.20
N ASP A 630 16.39 11.72 -1.00
CA ASP A 630 15.83 10.94 0.10
C ASP A 630 15.41 11.87 1.25
N ALA A 631 14.23 11.62 1.84
CA ALA A 631 13.73 12.42 2.95
C ALA A 631 14.51 12.22 4.25
N ALA A 632 15.19 11.07 4.40
CA ALA A 632 15.98 10.72 5.56
C ALA A 632 17.32 11.46 5.64
N ASP A 633 17.82 11.98 4.51
CA ASP A 633 19.08 12.71 4.43
C ASP A 633 19.13 13.91 5.37
N SER A 634 20.34 14.34 5.71
CA SER A 634 20.56 15.52 6.54
C SER A 634 20.78 16.78 5.71
N VAL A 635 21.55 16.67 4.62
CA VAL A 635 21.93 17.77 3.72
C VAL A 635 21.98 17.23 2.30
N ILE A 636 21.36 17.97 1.37
CA ILE A 636 21.47 17.76 -0.06
C ILE A 636 21.72 19.14 -0.68
N ASP A 637 22.93 19.38 -1.18
CA ASP A 637 23.33 20.65 -1.77
C ASP A 637 23.78 20.47 -3.22
N GLY A 638 23.09 21.11 -4.16
CA GLY A 638 23.44 21.09 -5.59
C GLY A 638 24.74 21.85 -5.89
N GLY A 639 25.07 22.86 -5.09
CA GLY A 639 26.32 23.61 -5.28
C GLY A 639 26.21 24.65 -6.39
N SER A 640 27.12 24.62 -7.36
CA SER A 640 27.20 25.62 -8.42
C SER A 640 27.02 25.03 -9.81
N GLY A 641 26.01 25.50 -10.53
CA GLY A 641 25.76 25.12 -11.91
C GLY A 641 24.27 25.17 -12.17
N ARG A 642 23.74 24.31 -13.04
CA ARG A 642 22.31 24.09 -13.20
C ARG A 642 21.95 22.68 -12.78
N ASP A 643 21.60 22.55 -11.52
CA ASP A 643 21.45 21.27 -10.86
C ASP A 643 20.01 20.77 -10.99
N THR A 644 19.85 19.45 -10.94
CA THR A 644 18.55 18.76 -11.03
C THR A 644 18.32 17.90 -9.81
N LEU A 645 17.27 18.21 -9.07
CA LEU A 645 16.78 17.35 -7.99
C LEU A 645 15.94 16.22 -8.60
N ILE A 646 16.32 14.97 -8.35
CA ILE A 646 15.56 13.80 -8.78
C ILE A 646 14.70 13.33 -7.62
N VAL A 647 13.39 13.27 -7.80
CA VAL A 647 12.44 12.87 -6.76
C VAL A 647 11.79 11.52 -7.10
N LYS A 648 11.74 10.60 -6.12
CA LYS A 648 11.19 9.23 -6.28
C LYS A 648 9.89 8.97 -5.51
N VAL A 649 9.39 9.97 -4.79
CA VAL A 649 8.12 9.93 -4.04
C VAL A 649 7.33 11.22 -4.28
N GLY A 650 6.02 11.24 -4.00
CA GLY A 650 5.27 12.49 -4.10
C GLY A 650 5.84 13.56 -3.15
N ALA A 651 6.10 14.76 -3.64
CA ALA A 651 6.76 15.84 -2.89
C ALA A 651 6.22 17.22 -3.28
N THR A 652 6.40 18.19 -2.38
CA THR A 652 6.20 19.61 -2.67
C THR A 652 7.56 20.28 -2.73
N VAL A 653 7.92 20.82 -3.89
CA VAL A 653 9.23 21.43 -4.18
C VAL A 653 9.03 22.89 -4.55
N ASP A 654 9.77 23.77 -3.90
CA ASP A 654 9.82 25.21 -4.17
C ASP A 654 11.27 25.60 -4.46
N LEU A 655 11.61 25.69 -5.74
CA LEU A 655 12.96 26.02 -6.19
C LEU A 655 13.25 27.53 -6.05
N SER A 656 12.24 28.37 -5.80
CA SER A 656 12.42 29.82 -5.65
C SER A 656 13.23 30.20 -4.41
N THR A 657 13.36 29.29 -3.45
CA THR A 657 13.94 29.57 -2.13
C THR A 657 15.43 29.29 -2.01
N PHE A 658 16.12 28.85 -3.09
CA PHE A 658 17.56 28.56 -3.32
C PHE A 658 18.52 28.44 -2.11
N THR A 659 18.54 29.46 -1.24
CA THR A 659 19.40 29.56 -0.05
C THR A 659 18.77 29.02 1.22
N THR A 660 17.56 28.48 1.13
CA THR A 660 16.81 27.82 2.19
C THR A 660 16.18 26.54 1.64
N ASN A 661 15.66 25.68 2.51
CA ASN A 661 15.17 24.36 2.13
C ASN A 661 14.14 24.42 0.98
N GLN A 662 14.45 23.80 -0.15
CA GLN A 662 13.64 23.78 -1.37
C GLN A 662 12.59 22.65 -1.40
N VAL A 663 12.60 21.73 -0.43
CA VAL A 663 11.56 20.68 -0.31
C VAL A 663 10.72 20.93 0.94
N VAL A 664 9.40 21.04 0.73
CA VAL A 664 8.43 21.24 1.80
C VAL A 664 8.08 19.88 2.39
N SER A 665 8.40 19.72 3.68
CA SER A 665 8.28 18.49 4.49
C SER A 665 9.33 17.41 4.14
N GLY A 666 10.18 17.11 5.13
CA GLY A 666 11.34 16.23 5.05
C GLY A 666 12.32 16.59 6.18
N SER A 667 13.22 15.67 6.57
CA SER A 667 14.31 15.98 7.51
C SER A 667 15.52 16.62 6.83
N ALA A 668 15.70 16.37 5.53
CA ALA A 668 16.80 16.90 4.73
C ALA A 668 16.71 18.42 4.55
N TYR A 669 17.86 19.09 4.68
CA TYR A 669 18.05 20.44 4.19
C TYR A 669 18.48 20.38 2.72
N VAL A 670 17.58 20.75 1.81
CA VAL A 670 17.79 20.69 0.36
C VAL A 670 18.00 22.10 -0.21
N SER A 671 19.10 22.36 -0.89
CA SER A 671 19.40 23.66 -1.50
C SER A 671 20.17 23.54 -2.82
N GLY A 672 20.23 24.64 -3.58
CA GLY A 672 21.08 24.73 -4.76
C GLY A 672 20.56 24.06 -6.03
N PHE A 673 19.25 23.81 -6.16
CA PHE A 673 18.68 23.18 -7.36
C PHE A 673 17.86 24.17 -8.21
N GLU A 674 18.07 24.16 -9.53
CA GLU A 674 17.30 24.91 -10.52
C GLU A 674 16.26 24.05 -11.25
N ASN A 675 16.40 22.73 -11.26
CA ASN A 675 15.53 21.83 -12.02
C ASN A 675 14.98 20.70 -11.16
N LEU A 676 13.88 20.11 -11.61
CA LEU A 676 13.22 18.97 -10.96
C LEU A 676 12.94 17.87 -11.99
N ASP A 677 13.30 16.64 -11.66
CA ASP A 677 12.91 15.43 -12.37
C ASP A 677 12.15 14.48 -11.42
N ALA A 678 10.83 14.41 -11.58
CA ALA A 678 9.95 13.52 -10.82
C ALA A 678 9.45 12.31 -11.65
N THR A 679 10.07 12.00 -12.80
CA THR A 679 9.60 10.90 -13.67
C THR A 679 9.52 9.54 -12.98
N GLY A 680 10.35 9.32 -11.95
CA GLY A 680 10.38 8.10 -11.15
C GLY A 680 9.53 8.14 -9.87
N ALA A 681 8.74 9.19 -9.66
CA ALA A 681 7.99 9.38 -8.42
C ALA A 681 6.76 8.48 -8.31
N THR A 682 6.51 7.97 -7.09
CA THR A 682 5.39 7.07 -6.78
C THR A 682 4.09 7.78 -6.38
N GLY A 683 4.05 9.11 -6.45
CA GLY A 683 2.88 9.93 -6.20
C GLY A 683 3.03 11.32 -6.84
N ALA A 684 1.94 12.09 -6.86
CA ALA A 684 1.91 13.41 -7.49
C ALA A 684 2.86 14.42 -6.82
N VAL A 685 3.35 15.38 -7.60
CA VAL A 685 4.22 16.47 -7.17
C VAL A 685 3.56 17.84 -7.29
N VAL A 686 3.97 18.73 -6.40
CA VAL A 686 3.71 20.17 -6.51
C VAL A 686 5.05 20.86 -6.64
N ALA A 687 5.36 21.39 -7.82
CA ALA A 687 6.64 22.04 -8.10
C ALA A 687 6.44 23.52 -8.44
N THR A 688 7.19 24.39 -7.78
CA THR A 688 7.31 25.80 -8.16
C THR A 688 8.76 26.06 -8.54
N GLY A 689 8.99 26.57 -9.74
CA GLY A 689 10.30 27.01 -10.18
C GLY A 689 10.67 28.37 -9.59
N SER A 690 11.75 28.94 -10.08
CA SER A 690 12.39 30.12 -9.54
C SER A 690 12.25 31.33 -10.47
N GLU A 691 13.18 32.28 -10.40
CA GLU A 691 13.22 33.43 -11.33
C GLU A 691 14.09 33.15 -12.59
N PHE A 692 14.64 31.94 -12.69
CA PHE A 692 15.48 31.51 -13.80
C PHE A 692 14.76 30.45 -14.64
N ALA A 693 15.25 30.20 -15.85
CA ALA A 693 14.71 29.15 -16.71
C ALA A 693 14.86 27.76 -16.07
N ASN A 694 13.75 27.21 -15.58
CA ASN A 694 13.66 25.89 -14.96
C ASN A 694 13.24 24.82 -15.98
N THR A 695 13.64 23.58 -15.72
CA THR A 695 13.02 22.39 -16.30
C THR A 695 12.33 21.62 -15.19
N LEU A 696 11.01 21.54 -15.25
CA LEU A 696 10.19 20.84 -14.25
C LEU A 696 9.48 19.66 -14.94
N VAL A 697 9.82 18.44 -14.54
CA VAL A 697 9.21 17.21 -15.05
C VAL A 697 8.42 16.53 -13.94
N GLY A 698 7.13 16.34 -14.18
CA GLY A 698 6.17 15.65 -13.33
C GLY A 698 6.20 14.14 -13.48
N THR A 699 5.06 13.51 -13.20
CA THR A 699 4.89 12.10 -12.87
C THR A 699 3.83 11.45 -13.77
N ALA A 700 3.36 10.26 -13.40
CA ALA A 700 2.18 9.64 -14.03
C ALA A 700 0.86 9.90 -13.27
N PHE A 701 0.89 10.81 -12.30
CA PHE A 701 -0.25 11.24 -11.48
C PHE A 701 -0.63 12.69 -11.81
N ALA A 702 -1.73 13.19 -11.22
CA ALA A 702 -2.17 14.56 -11.42
C ALA A 702 -1.28 15.57 -10.68
N ASP A 703 -0.38 16.22 -11.41
CA ASP A 703 0.65 17.11 -10.86
C ASP A 703 0.25 18.59 -10.89
N LYS A 704 0.95 19.41 -10.10
CA LYS A 704 0.83 20.87 -10.13
C LYS A 704 2.19 21.51 -10.38
N LEU A 705 2.38 22.11 -11.54
CA LEU A 705 3.66 22.70 -11.96
C LEU A 705 3.51 24.19 -12.20
N ALA A 706 4.32 25.01 -11.52
CA ALA A 706 4.45 26.44 -11.79
C ALA A 706 5.89 26.72 -12.21
N GLY A 707 6.11 27.26 -13.42
CA GLY A 707 7.45 27.59 -13.91
C GLY A 707 8.14 28.66 -13.07
N GLY A 708 7.38 29.67 -12.63
CA GLY A 708 7.96 30.83 -11.96
C GLY A 708 8.11 31.98 -12.95
N ALA A 709 9.24 32.68 -12.89
CA ALA A 709 9.59 33.69 -13.89
C ALA A 709 10.74 33.16 -14.76
N GLY A 710 10.84 33.67 -16.00
CA GLY A 710 11.81 33.16 -16.97
C GLY A 710 11.14 32.42 -18.11
N SER A 711 11.91 31.57 -18.79
CA SER A 711 11.42 30.76 -19.91
C SER A 711 11.53 29.30 -19.55
N ASP A 712 10.44 28.75 -19.02
CA ASP A 712 10.45 27.45 -18.37
C ASP A 712 10.04 26.32 -19.31
N ILE A 713 10.56 25.13 -19.03
CA ILE A 713 10.14 23.89 -19.70
C ILE A 713 9.38 23.05 -18.69
N LEU A 714 8.09 22.86 -18.94
CA LEU A 714 7.20 22.08 -18.09
C LEU A 714 6.78 20.79 -18.81
N ALA A 715 6.81 19.68 -18.11
CA ALA A 715 6.28 18.40 -18.56
C ALA A 715 5.44 17.80 -17.44
N GLY A 716 4.13 17.66 -17.62
CA GLY A 716 3.23 17.11 -16.60
C GLY A 716 3.39 15.60 -16.45
N GLY A 717 3.68 14.92 -17.57
CA GLY A 717 3.71 13.49 -17.71
C GLY A 717 2.33 12.95 -18.07
N ALA A 718 1.88 11.91 -17.37
CA ALA A 718 0.53 11.39 -17.56
C ALA A 718 -0.32 11.78 -16.36
N GLY A 719 -1.58 12.15 -16.57
CA GLY A 719 -2.39 12.60 -15.44
C GLY A 719 -3.33 13.69 -15.89
N ALA A 720 -4.12 14.22 -14.96
CA ALA A 720 -4.85 15.46 -15.20
C ALA A 720 -4.05 16.58 -14.55
N ASP A 721 -3.09 17.14 -15.29
CA ASP A 721 -2.07 18.01 -14.72
C ASP A 721 -2.48 19.48 -14.72
N LEU A 722 -2.00 20.22 -13.73
CA LEU A 722 -2.29 21.64 -13.55
C LEU A 722 -1.02 22.48 -13.72
N PHE A 723 -0.95 23.22 -14.82
CA PHE A 723 0.13 24.17 -15.10
C PHE A 723 -0.29 25.56 -14.62
N VAL A 724 0.40 26.11 -13.64
CA VAL A 724 0.00 27.36 -12.96
C VAL A 724 0.93 28.50 -13.34
N PHE A 725 0.33 29.63 -13.72
CA PHE A 725 1.05 30.82 -14.12
C PHE A 725 0.80 31.94 -13.12
N GLY A 726 1.88 32.57 -12.66
CA GLY A 726 1.84 33.70 -11.74
C GLY A 726 1.47 35.02 -12.44
N PRO A 727 1.55 36.16 -11.73
CA PRO A 727 1.29 37.47 -12.32
C PRO A 727 2.17 37.74 -13.55
N TYR A 728 1.60 38.42 -14.55
CA TYR A 728 2.31 38.72 -15.80
C TYR A 728 3.62 39.49 -15.58
N ASN A 729 4.71 38.97 -16.16
CA ASN A 729 6.01 39.62 -16.22
C ASN A 729 6.50 39.66 -17.69
N PRO A 730 6.80 40.85 -18.24
CA PRO A 730 7.22 40.98 -19.63
C PRO A 730 8.53 40.23 -19.92
N GLY A 731 8.46 39.28 -20.87
CA GLY A 731 9.62 38.50 -21.32
C GLY A 731 9.58 37.02 -20.94
N ASP A 732 8.64 36.62 -20.09
CA ASP A 732 8.43 35.22 -19.75
C ASP A 732 7.83 34.45 -20.94
N ALA A 733 8.36 33.25 -21.19
CA ALA A 733 8.03 32.47 -22.37
C ALA A 733 8.14 30.97 -22.09
N ASP A 734 7.06 30.42 -21.54
CA ASP A 734 7.04 29.04 -21.08
C ASP A 734 6.63 28.06 -22.16
N ARG A 735 7.12 26.83 -22.03
CA ARG A 735 6.83 25.72 -22.92
C ARG A 735 6.36 24.50 -22.14
N ILE A 736 5.12 24.09 -22.39
CA ILE A 736 4.58 22.82 -21.93
C ILE A 736 4.80 21.77 -23.03
N THR A 737 5.50 20.69 -22.71
CA THR A 737 6.01 19.74 -23.72
C THR A 737 5.08 18.57 -24.02
N ASP A 738 4.14 18.26 -23.13
CA ASP A 738 3.30 17.06 -23.18
C ASP A 738 1.82 17.29 -22.84
N PHE A 739 1.36 18.54 -22.85
CA PHE A 739 -0.02 18.92 -22.53
C PHE A 739 -1.03 18.02 -23.27
N SER A 740 -2.06 17.57 -22.56
CA SER A 740 -3.03 16.59 -23.04
C SER A 740 -4.45 16.89 -22.55
N THR A 741 -5.23 17.54 -23.43
CA THR A 741 -6.68 17.73 -23.23
C THR A 741 -7.43 16.41 -22.97
N SER A 742 -6.93 15.29 -23.51
CA SER A 742 -7.56 13.98 -23.32
C SER A 742 -7.33 13.37 -21.94
N GLN A 743 -6.23 13.73 -21.28
CA GLN A 743 -5.93 13.26 -19.93
C GLN A 743 -6.49 14.21 -18.85
N GLY A 744 -6.84 15.43 -19.25
CA GLY A 744 -7.55 16.39 -18.41
C GLY A 744 -6.68 17.56 -17.96
N ASP A 745 -5.56 17.80 -18.64
CA ASP A 745 -4.63 18.88 -18.30
C ASP A 745 -5.27 20.25 -18.42
N ARG A 746 -4.88 21.16 -17.53
CA ARG A 746 -5.39 22.53 -17.49
C ARG A 746 -4.29 23.53 -17.21
N MET A 747 -4.43 24.71 -17.78
CA MET A 747 -3.64 25.88 -17.44
C MET A 747 -4.41 26.79 -16.50
N ASP A 748 -3.84 27.10 -15.35
CA ASP A 748 -4.35 28.10 -14.41
C ASP A 748 -3.73 29.46 -14.69
N LEU A 749 -4.54 30.35 -15.25
CA LEU A 749 -4.18 31.73 -15.56
C LEU A 749 -4.88 32.72 -14.60
N SER A 750 -5.58 32.22 -13.57
CA SER A 750 -6.41 33.05 -12.69
C SER A 750 -5.63 34.06 -11.86
N ALA A 751 -4.30 33.89 -11.73
CA ALA A 751 -3.44 34.84 -11.04
C ALA A 751 -2.94 35.99 -11.95
N ILE A 752 -3.23 35.93 -13.25
CA ILE A 752 -2.91 36.99 -14.21
C ILE A 752 -4.11 37.93 -14.33
N ASP A 753 -3.93 39.17 -13.90
CA ASP A 753 -4.93 40.21 -14.10
C ASP A 753 -5.07 40.52 -15.60
N ALA A 754 -6.24 40.19 -16.17
CA ALA A 754 -6.49 40.34 -17.60
C ALA A 754 -6.58 41.81 -18.04
N VAL A 755 -6.74 42.77 -17.11
CA VAL A 755 -6.82 44.20 -17.42
C VAL A 755 -5.89 45.02 -16.55
N VAL A 756 -4.82 45.58 -17.14
CA VAL A 756 -3.80 46.34 -16.41
C VAL A 756 -4.40 47.47 -15.55
N GLY A 757 -4.28 47.34 -14.23
CA GLY A 757 -4.73 48.35 -13.26
C GLY A 757 -6.18 48.17 -12.76
N GLY A 758 -6.81 47.06 -13.10
CA GLY A 758 -8.09 46.59 -12.57
C GLY A 758 -7.97 45.91 -11.20
N VAL A 759 -9.02 45.17 -10.81
CA VAL A 759 -9.00 44.28 -9.64
C VAL A 759 -9.40 42.91 -10.14
N ASP A 760 -8.39 42.07 -10.45
CA ASP A 760 -8.53 40.63 -10.69
C ASP A 760 -9.59 40.30 -11.77
N ASP A 761 -9.40 40.86 -12.97
CA ASP A 761 -10.31 40.66 -14.10
C ASP A 761 -9.98 39.34 -14.83
N PRO A 762 -10.97 38.47 -15.13
CA PRO A 762 -10.73 37.19 -15.82
C PRO A 762 -10.57 37.38 -17.33
N PHE A 763 -9.83 36.47 -17.97
CA PHE A 763 -9.69 36.48 -19.44
C PHE A 763 -10.97 36.04 -20.17
N ALA A 764 -11.24 36.67 -21.30
CA ALA A 764 -12.21 36.21 -22.29
C ALA A 764 -11.54 35.35 -23.37
N PHE A 765 -11.81 34.04 -23.37
CA PHE A 765 -11.28 33.14 -24.39
C PHE A 765 -12.03 33.26 -25.73
N ILE A 766 -11.33 33.69 -26.78
CA ILE A 766 -11.88 33.92 -28.14
C ILE A 766 -11.46 32.85 -29.17
N GLY A 767 -10.84 31.75 -28.71
CA GLY A 767 -10.43 30.66 -29.60
C GLY A 767 -9.25 31.04 -30.51
N GLN A 768 -9.43 30.96 -31.82
CA GLN A 768 -8.41 31.29 -32.83
C GLN A 768 -8.61 32.66 -33.50
N GLU A 769 -9.62 33.42 -33.08
CA GLU A 769 -9.90 34.74 -33.64
C GLU A 769 -8.75 35.72 -33.36
N ALA A 770 -8.62 36.74 -34.21
CA ALA A 770 -7.67 37.82 -33.95
C ALA A 770 -8.18 38.71 -32.81
N PHE A 771 -7.26 39.31 -32.04
CA PHE A 771 -7.63 40.25 -30.98
C PHE A 771 -8.49 41.40 -31.54
N HIS A 772 -9.48 41.82 -30.76
CA HIS A 772 -10.44 42.86 -31.12
C HIS A 772 -9.99 44.26 -30.69
N HIS A 773 -8.74 44.41 -30.22
CA HIS A 773 -8.23 45.62 -29.55
C HIS A 773 -9.05 45.95 -28.29
N VAL A 774 -9.29 44.93 -27.46
CA VAL A 774 -9.99 44.99 -26.17
C VAL A 774 -9.11 44.29 -25.15
N ALA A 775 -8.93 44.90 -23.97
CA ALA A 775 -8.14 44.31 -22.89
C ALA A 775 -8.80 43.02 -22.37
N GLY A 776 -7.96 42.07 -21.94
CA GLY A 776 -8.35 40.82 -21.30
C GLY A 776 -8.81 39.73 -22.27
N GLU A 777 -8.30 39.71 -23.50
CA GLU A 777 -8.60 38.65 -24.46
C GLU A 777 -7.52 37.57 -24.45
N LEU A 778 -7.94 36.29 -24.47
CA LEU A 778 -7.07 35.12 -24.57
C LEU A 778 -7.41 34.32 -25.83
N ARG A 779 -6.38 33.94 -26.58
CA ARG A 779 -6.51 33.15 -27.80
C ARG A 779 -5.42 32.09 -27.90
N TYR A 780 -5.51 31.24 -28.92
CA TYR A 780 -4.36 30.46 -29.37
C TYR A 780 -4.14 30.58 -30.88
N GLY A 781 -2.89 30.39 -31.30
CA GLY A 781 -2.47 30.30 -32.70
C GLY A 781 -1.80 28.95 -32.97
N VAL A 782 -2.03 28.37 -34.15
CA VAL A 782 -1.36 27.12 -34.55
C VAL A 782 0.03 27.45 -35.10
N VAL A 783 1.05 26.73 -34.61
CA VAL A 783 2.44 26.85 -35.06
C VAL A 783 2.98 25.49 -35.48
N THR A 784 4.17 25.46 -36.07
CA THR A 784 4.83 24.18 -36.38
C THR A 784 5.21 23.48 -35.07
N GLY A 785 4.66 22.28 -34.84
CA GLY A 785 4.92 21.50 -33.63
C GLY A 785 3.96 21.73 -32.47
N GLY A 786 2.87 22.51 -32.65
CA GLY A 786 1.80 22.61 -31.67
C GLY A 786 0.99 23.91 -31.75
N VAL A 787 0.66 24.50 -30.60
CA VAL A 787 -0.04 25.80 -30.49
C VAL A 787 0.73 26.76 -29.61
N VAL A 788 0.43 28.05 -29.74
CA VAL A 788 0.87 29.11 -28.84
C VAL A 788 -0.37 29.78 -28.28
N VAL A 789 -0.54 29.72 -26.95
CA VAL A 789 -1.52 30.53 -26.23
C VAL A 789 -0.99 31.96 -26.15
N GLN A 790 -1.85 32.93 -26.38
CA GLN A 790 -1.50 34.35 -26.46
C GLN A 790 -2.59 35.17 -25.78
N ALA A 791 -2.20 36.18 -25.00
CA ALA A 791 -3.17 37.13 -24.45
C ALA A 791 -2.86 38.59 -24.82
N ASP A 792 -3.90 39.40 -24.86
CA ASP A 792 -3.87 40.87 -24.97
C ASP A 792 -4.47 41.45 -23.68
N ILE A 793 -3.60 41.85 -22.76
CA ILE A 793 -3.93 42.37 -21.43
C ILE A 793 -4.19 43.88 -21.50
N ASN A 794 -3.49 44.59 -22.39
CA ASN A 794 -3.53 46.05 -22.45
C ASN A 794 -4.54 46.62 -23.49
N GLY A 795 -5.07 45.78 -24.38
CA GLY A 795 -6.06 46.09 -25.38
C GLY A 795 -5.52 46.74 -26.66
N ASP A 796 -4.21 46.70 -26.91
CA ASP A 796 -3.60 47.25 -28.12
C ASP A 796 -3.70 46.33 -29.35
N GLY A 797 -4.21 45.10 -29.17
CA GLY A 797 -4.35 44.09 -30.20
C GLY A 797 -3.07 43.30 -30.49
N LEU A 798 -2.05 43.41 -29.64
CA LEU A 798 -0.79 42.66 -29.71
C LEU A 798 -0.73 41.63 -28.57
N THR A 799 0.14 40.63 -28.74
CA THR A 799 0.38 39.62 -27.70
C THR A 799 1.27 40.20 -26.61
N ASP A 800 0.79 40.21 -25.37
CA ASP A 800 1.53 40.59 -24.18
C ASP A 800 2.33 39.41 -23.59
N PHE A 801 1.73 38.22 -23.48
CA PHE A 801 2.43 36.99 -23.06
C PHE A 801 2.06 35.79 -23.93
N SER A 802 2.95 34.79 -23.96
CA SER A 802 2.73 33.57 -24.72
C SER A 802 3.23 32.30 -24.04
N ILE A 803 2.45 31.22 -24.16
CA ILE A 803 2.82 29.87 -23.70
C ILE A 803 2.80 28.94 -24.90
N GLN A 804 3.89 28.20 -25.12
CA GLN A 804 3.96 27.21 -26.18
C GLN A 804 3.51 25.82 -25.68
N LEU A 805 2.68 25.13 -26.45
CA LEU A 805 2.21 23.78 -26.14
C LEU A 805 2.39 22.84 -27.33
N SER A 806 2.52 21.54 -27.06
CA SER A 806 2.66 20.48 -28.07
C SER A 806 1.33 19.96 -28.66
N VAL A 807 0.18 20.49 -28.22
CA VAL A 807 -1.15 20.11 -28.75
C VAL A 807 -1.52 20.81 -30.05
N SER A 808 -2.57 20.31 -30.71
CA SER A 808 -3.06 20.85 -31.99
C SER A 808 -4.27 21.80 -31.89
N SER A 809 -5.00 21.79 -30.76
CA SER A 809 -6.17 22.64 -30.54
C SER A 809 -6.48 22.79 -29.05
N LEU A 810 -7.15 23.87 -28.67
CA LEU A 810 -7.59 24.16 -27.30
C LEU A 810 -9.05 24.63 -27.28
N THR A 811 -9.70 24.47 -26.13
CA THR A 811 -11.06 24.87 -25.79
C THR A 811 -11.08 25.67 -24.48
N SER A 812 -12.21 26.26 -24.11
CA SER A 812 -12.33 26.98 -22.83
C SER A 812 -12.15 26.08 -21.60
N ASN A 813 -12.31 24.76 -21.72
CA ASN A 813 -12.17 23.83 -20.60
C ASN A 813 -10.70 23.57 -20.25
N ASP A 814 -9.78 23.82 -21.18
CA ASP A 814 -8.33 23.66 -20.98
C ASP A 814 -7.73 24.76 -20.09
N PHE A 815 -8.54 25.75 -19.66
CA PHE A 815 -8.10 26.89 -18.87
C PHE A 815 -8.92 27.05 -17.57
N ILE A 816 -8.28 27.57 -16.53
CA ILE A 816 -8.92 28.24 -15.39
C ILE A 816 -8.62 29.73 -15.57
N LEU A 817 -9.66 30.54 -15.77
CA LEU A 817 -9.60 31.95 -16.15
C LEU A 817 -10.24 32.86 -15.11
#